data_AF-A0A925NC81-F1
#
_entry.id   AF-A0A925NC81-F1
#
_cell.length_a   1.000
_cell.length_b   1.000
_cell.length_c   1.000
_cell.angle_alpha   90.00
_cell.angle_beta   90.00
_cell.angle_gamma   90.00
#
_symmetry.space_group_name_H-M   'P 1'
#
loop_
_entity.id
_entity.type
_entity.pdbx_description
1 polymer ?
#
loop_
_entity_poly.entity_id
_entity_poly.type
_entity_poly.pdbx_seq_one_letter_code
_entity_poly.pdbx_strand_id
1 'polypeptide(L)'
;MTAWRLLALWAPVLGACVTAGAAEPSVRQQPTRVVFSLPQAATTSAGVYDENGRLVRTLWRGEALAPGTHQPSWDGLDDAGEPVTPGNWQVKLLHHRLSHVWEGVIGNSSFRAGQPPAHKAYLPPASIAIRRDHVYYAVGYNEQQPGIHGFHLTAPQANTRPLPSTDAFAAYSMIATDANRLYWANTGGLVRTSFVGVFDLERAQPAQFTSGKPVCLNRHPSGNCYEAHSHASVIDLQTGTTETPTGLAVQRHGRLLAVAHGAKGVIRLFDKTSGELLHEVALPLAAGALNQLAMTPGGDLWAISGRSVHRYTDLLRQPRRVATIDGLTRPLALATHPDEEGLWVADGGTSQQVKRFDAQGQLAAVIGRPGGYTNDPAVAPDRLCFKAREGREQTALAVSADHSVWVVDHCNNRMLRFRAGATQSDTQIAYLPAFYTSTVNHANPRRVFANFLEFDVATDGSISWTLVRNWLAGLPPALNDQHAFNGLFGGLRTVQTLSNGRTYGVVLAQGRQVIVELPPSGPLRVVKMLAMPLPRNTHTVMYENGDLGHAVTGASSQHAMRLRLTGFDGQGDPVWGSDPVTLASVPLLPGSPHYRGAFSGMPPRFPLTGSGKVVFFDQSVVGNEGFHLGAAALGGQDWLWQASPSGALDGKGSFQTKAIDGSTHYGGNAVWAHGRHIVFGYHGEFHKDLQTGQVGQANQFMHFDESGLFLGQFGQRSTRPAPHSQAGLSGNAFSPTLVRVGDRLHLYHNDESSHGGVHRWRIDGWDDVRELRGSGPLGGSIELR
;
A
#
# COMPACT_ATOMS: atom_id res chain seq x y z
N MET A 1 14.30 50.54 -39.45
CA MET A 1 13.37 51.44 -40.16
C MET A 1 12.22 51.74 -39.19
N THR A 2 12.36 52.81 -38.39
CA THR A 2 11.73 54.15 -38.57
C THR A 2 10.21 54.07 -38.42
N ALA A 3 9.66 54.41 -37.24
CA ALA A 3 9.19 55.75 -36.81
C ALA A 3 7.87 56.14 -37.50
N TRP A 4 6.82 56.61 -36.81
CA TRP A 4 6.69 58.00 -36.36
C TRP A 4 5.54 58.21 -35.35
N ARG A 5 5.71 59.25 -34.52
CA ARG A 5 4.80 59.82 -33.50
C ARG A 5 3.66 60.64 -34.13
N LEU A 6 2.61 60.91 -33.35
CA LEU A 6 1.93 62.23 -33.35
C LEU A 6 1.26 62.52 -31.99
N LEU A 7 1.40 63.79 -31.58
CA LEU A 7 0.95 64.47 -30.36
C LEU A 7 -0.50 64.95 -30.44
N ALA A 8 -1.09 65.26 -29.26
CA ALA A 8 -2.06 66.34 -28.93
C ALA A 8 -3.09 65.81 -27.90
N LEU A 9 -3.57 66.49 -26.85
CA LEU A 9 -3.61 67.89 -26.44
C LEU A 9 -3.92 67.93 -24.92
N TRP A 10 -3.46 68.97 -24.22
CA TRP A 10 -3.81 69.28 -22.83
C TRP A 10 -5.10 70.10 -22.73
N ALA A 11 -5.90 69.86 -21.69
CA ALA A 11 -6.85 70.81 -21.11
C ALA A 11 -6.89 70.62 -19.58
N PRO A 12 -6.85 71.69 -18.75
CA PRO A 12 -6.83 71.57 -17.31
C PRO A 12 -8.26 71.62 -16.74
N VAL A 13 -8.58 70.70 -15.83
CA VAL A 13 -9.74 70.84 -14.94
C VAL A 13 -9.20 71.02 -13.52
N LEU A 14 -9.46 72.20 -12.97
CA LEU A 14 -9.25 72.56 -11.56
C LEU A 14 -10.14 71.67 -10.68
N GLY A 15 -9.54 70.66 -10.05
CA GLY A 15 -10.15 69.85 -9.00
C GLY A 15 -9.67 70.31 -7.63
N ALA A 16 -10.62 70.68 -6.77
CA ALA A 16 -10.41 71.22 -5.43
C ALA A 16 -9.49 70.33 -4.57
N CYS A 17 -8.58 71.00 -3.84
CA CYS A 17 -7.74 70.40 -2.81
C CYS A 17 -8.63 69.97 -1.64
N VAL A 18 -8.96 68.68 -1.56
CA VAL A 18 -9.43 68.05 -0.31
C VAL A 18 -8.19 67.55 0.39
N THR A 19 -7.85 68.16 1.51
CA THR A 19 -6.80 67.70 2.41
C THR A 19 -7.13 66.28 2.86
N ALA A 20 -6.33 65.31 2.41
CA ALA A 20 -6.29 64.00 3.02
C ALA A 20 -5.91 64.21 4.49
N GLY A 21 -6.87 63.99 5.39
CA GLY A 21 -6.57 63.81 6.80
C GLY A 21 -5.54 62.69 6.91
N ALA A 22 -4.40 62.99 7.50
CA ALA A 22 -3.46 61.96 7.91
C ALA A 22 -4.23 60.97 8.76
N ALA A 23 -4.33 59.72 8.31
CA ALA A 23 -4.72 58.63 9.18
C ALA A 23 -3.77 58.66 10.38
N GLU A 24 -4.32 58.77 11.58
CA GLU A 24 -3.54 58.63 12.81
C GLU A 24 -2.70 57.34 12.72
N PRO A 25 -1.45 57.33 13.22
CA PRO A 25 -0.68 56.11 13.27
C PRO A 25 -1.47 55.13 14.15
N SER A 26 -1.87 53.99 13.57
CA SER A 26 -2.41 52.86 14.32
C SER A 26 -1.48 52.61 15.52
N VAL A 27 -1.98 52.77 16.74
CA VAL A 27 -1.22 52.48 17.96
C VAL A 27 -0.68 51.06 17.82
N ARG A 28 0.64 50.90 17.61
CA ARG A 28 1.27 49.58 17.66
C ARG A 28 1.03 49.04 19.07
N GLN A 29 0.22 47.99 19.19
CA GLN A 29 0.07 47.27 20.45
C GLN A 29 1.46 46.84 20.92
N GLN A 30 1.76 47.05 22.20
CA GLN A 30 3.03 46.58 22.76
C GLN A 30 3.08 45.05 22.68
N PRO A 31 4.18 44.44 22.23
CA PRO A 31 4.28 42.98 22.19
C PRO A 31 4.19 42.38 23.59
N THR A 32 3.42 41.30 23.74
CA THR A 32 3.35 40.53 24.98
C THR A 32 4.62 39.69 25.11
N ARG A 33 5.39 39.87 26.19
CA ARG A 33 6.59 39.04 26.44
C ARG A 33 6.18 37.73 27.09
N VAL A 34 6.72 36.61 26.63
CA VAL A 34 6.53 35.28 27.22
C VAL A 34 7.86 34.82 27.80
N VAL A 35 7.91 34.51 29.10
CA VAL A 35 9.16 34.16 29.81
C VAL A 35 9.04 32.74 30.36
N PHE A 36 10.02 31.88 30.06
CA PHE A 36 10.08 30.52 30.58
C PHE A 36 11.52 30.03 30.69
N SER A 37 11.75 28.93 31.42
CA SER A 37 13.07 28.30 31.49
C SER A 37 12.99 26.81 31.19
N LEU A 38 13.94 26.31 30.41
CA LEU A 38 14.09 24.89 30.12
C LEU A 38 15.26 24.30 30.92
N PRO A 39 15.06 23.21 31.68
CA PRO A 39 16.14 22.58 32.43
C PRO A 39 17.13 21.82 31.53
N GLN A 40 16.71 21.46 30.31
CA GLN A 40 17.50 20.71 29.34
C GLN A 40 17.05 21.05 27.92
N ALA A 41 17.86 20.68 26.92
CA ALA A 41 17.48 20.85 25.52
C ALA A 41 16.23 20.03 25.19
N ALA A 42 15.29 20.64 24.46
CA ALA A 42 14.03 20.02 24.09
C ALA A 42 13.49 20.59 22.77
N THR A 43 12.66 19.81 22.09
CA THR A 43 11.77 20.31 21.03
C THR A 43 10.57 20.96 21.69
N THR A 44 10.18 22.15 21.21
CA THR A 44 9.12 22.95 21.80
C THR A 44 8.11 23.46 20.77
N SER A 45 6.86 23.59 21.22
CA SER A 45 5.78 24.25 20.48
C SER A 45 4.97 25.07 21.46
N ALA A 46 4.49 26.24 21.05
CA ALA A 46 3.70 27.10 21.92
C ALA A 46 2.52 27.75 21.20
N GLY A 47 1.48 28.02 21.96
CA GLY A 47 0.27 28.69 21.47
C GLY A 47 -0.40 29.53 22.54
N VAL A 48 -1.23 30.46 22.08
CA VAL A 48 -2.04 31.36 22.89
C VAL A 48 -3.49 30.89 22.88
N TYR A 49 -4.11 30.87 24.05
CA TYR A 49 -5.42 30.34 24.30
C TYR A 49 -6.33 31.37 24.97
N ASP A 50 -7.61 31.38 24.59
CA ASP A 50 -8.65 32.15 25.28
C ASP A 50 -9.01 31.54 26.64
N GLU A 51 -9.92 32.20 27.37
CA GLU A 51 -10.43 31.75 28.68
C GLU A 51 -11.20 30.41 28.62
N ASN A 52 -11.71 30.04 27.45
CA ASN A 52 -12.39 28.77 27.20
C ASN A 52 -11.42 27.67 26.77
N GLY A 53 -10.11 27.97 26.74
CA GLY A 53 -9.07 27.06 26.31
C GLY A 53 -9.02 26.83 24.79
N ARG A 54 -9.61 27.73 23.99
CA ARG A 54 -9.51 27.70 22.53
C ARG A 54 -8.16 28.23 22.06
N LEU A 55 -7.49 27.52 21.15
CA LEU A 55 -6.25 28.02 20.51
C LEU A 55 -6.59 29.16 19.55
N VAL A 56 -6.00 30.33 19.78
CA VAL A 56 -6.21 31.54 18.98
C VAL A 56 -4.99 31.87 18.11
N ARG A 57 -3.78 31.55 18.60
CA ARG A 57 -2.53 31.78 17.87
C ARG A 57 -1.54 30.66 18.13
N THR A 58 -0.98 30.10 17.07
CA THR A 58 0.23 29.27 17.15
C THR A 58 1.46 30.20 17.12
N LEU A 59 2.27 30.19 18.17
CA LEU A 59 3.47 31.03 18.25
C LEU A 59 4.65 30.40 17.49
N TRP A 60 4.90 29.11 17.70
CA TRP A 60 5.90 28.34 16.96
C TRP A 60 5.62 26.83 17.02
N ARG A 61 6.24 26.09 16.09
CA ARG A 61 6.04 24.65 15.90
C ARG A 61 7.38 23.91 15.85
N GLY A 62 7.62 23.02 16.80
CA GLY A 62 8.73 22.08 16.77
C GLY A 62 10.12 22.71 16.79
N GLU A 63 10.30 23.84 17.49
CA GLU A 63 11.61 24.51 17.60
C GLU A 63 12.49 23.82 18.65
N ALA A 64 13.73 23.49 18.28
CA ALA A 64 14.72 22.98 19.22
C ALA A 64 15.31 24.13 20.03
N LEU A 65 15.10 24.12 21.35
CA LEU A 65 15.62 25.13 22.26
C LEU A 65 16.66 24.52 23.22
N ALA A 66 17.72 25.29 23.49
CA ALA A 66 18.75 24.95 24.46
C ALA A 66 18.23 25.11 25.90
N PRO A 67 18.90 24.51 26.91
CA PRO A 67 18.61 24.79 28.31
C PRO A 67 18.82 26.29 28.62
N GLY A 68 18.06 26.83 29.58
CA GLY A 68 18.15 28.22 30.01
C GLY A 68 16.83 28.99 29.87
N THR A 69 16.89 30.29 30.14
CA THR A 69 15.74 31.21 30.11
C THR A 69 15.54 31.78 28.71
N HIS A 70 14.29 31.74 28.24
CA HIS A 70 13.86 32.22 26.92
C HIS A 70 12.78 33.30 27.07
N GLN A 71 12.78 34.27 26.17
CA GLN A 71 11.88 35.43 26.22
C GLN A 71 11.28 35.81 24.84
N PRO A 72 10.56 34.91 24.14
CA PRO A 72 9.87 35.28 22.91
C PRO A 72 8.76 36.31 23.15
N SER A 73 8.29 36.93 22.08
CA SER A 73 7.20 37.91 22.10
C SER A 73 6.04 37.49 21.21
N TRP A 74 4.82 37.79 21.64
CA TRP A 74 3.61 37.71 20.83
C TRP A 74 3.16 39.12 20.42
N ASP A 75 2.80 39.28 19.16
CA ASP A 75 2.39 40.53 18.51
C ASP A 75 0.93 40.95 18.80
N GLY A 76 0.16 40.11 19.49
CA GLY A 76 -1.26 40.37 19.76
C GLY A 76 -2.18 40.01 18.59
N LEU A 77 -1.70 39.23 17.62
CA LEU A 77 -2.48 38.78 16.47
C LEU A 77 -2.90 37.32 16.63
N ASP A 78 -4.05 36.95 16.07
CA ASP A 78 -4.50 35.57 15.91
C ASP A 78 -3.82 34.88 14.71
N ASP A 79 -4.12 33.61 14.44
CA ASP A 79 -3.54 32.89 13.30
C ASP A 79 -3.95 33.45 11.90
N ALA A 80 -5.02 34.26 11.82
CA ALA A 80 -5.40 34.96 10.59
C ALA A 80 -4.65 36.30 10.40
N GLY A 81 -3.86 36.71 11.40
CA GLY A 81 -3.15 37.99 11.41
C GLY A 81 -4.00 39.16 11.89
N GLU A 82 -5.18 38.88 12.45
CA GLU A 82 -6.09 39.89 12.96
C GLU A 82 -5.81 40.20 14.45
N PRO A 83 -5.93 41.46 14.90
CA PRO A 83 -5.73 41.81 16.30
C PRO A 83 -6.75 41.14 17.21
N VAL A 84 -6.28 40.54 18.31
CA VAL A 84 -7.17 40.00 19.33
C VAL A 84 -7.71 41.10 20.26
N THR A 85 -8.78 40.79 20.98
CA THR A 85 -9.32 41.72 21.98
C THR A 85 -8.34 41.93 23.13
N PRO A 86 -8.25 43.16 23.69
CA PRO A 86 -7.53 43.40 24.93
C PRO A 86 -8.10 42.53 26.05
N GLY A 87 -7.23 41.90 26.82
CA GLY A 87 -7.65 40.99 27.89
C GLY A 87 -6.50 40.12 28.40
N ASN A 88 -6.85 39.20 29.29
CA ASN A 88 -5.92 38.18 29.76
C ASN A 88 -5.95 36.98 28.81
N TRP A 89 -4.76 36.50 28.46
CA TRP A 89 -4.57 35.37 27.56
C TRP A 89 -3.74 34.29 28.26
N GLN A 90 -4.03 33.02 27.97
CA GLN A 90 -3.22 31.91 28.44
C GLN A 90 -2.21 31.51 27.37
N VAL A 91 -0.95 31.30 27.76
CA VAL A 91 0.06 30.72 26.87
C VAL A 91 0.39 29.31 27.38
N LYS A 92 0.38 28.34 26.48
CA LYS A 92 0.87 26.98 26.75
C LYS A 92 2.08 26.70 25.88
N LEU A 93 3.07 26.06 26.48
CA LEU A 93 4.30 25.60 25.82
C LEU A 93 4.46 24.12 26.10
N LEU A 94 4.54 23.31 25.05
CA LEU A 94 4.96 21.93 25.16
C LEU A 94 6.46 21.83 24.98
N HIS A 95 7.10 20.98 25.78
CA HIS A 95 8.49 20.59 25.58
C HIS A 95 8.67 19.09 25.74
N HIS A 96 9.47 18.48 24.86
CA HIS A 96 9.69 17.04 24.85
C HIS A 96 11.01 16.65 24.17
N ARG A 97 11.34 15.36 24.25
CA ARG A 97 12.45 14.72 23.51
C ARG A 97 11.97 13.48 22.75
N LEU A 98 10.72 13.53 22.30
CA LEU A 98 10.11 12.52 21.43
C LEU A 98 11.03 12.14 20.26
N SER A 99 11.05 10.85 19.92
CA SER A 99 11.66 10.40 18.67
C SER A 99 10.81 9.33 17.99
N HIS A 100 10.83 9.34 16.66
CA HIS A 100 10.07 8.41 15.81
C HIS A 100 11.04 7.42 15.18
N VAL A 101 11.03 6.19 15.68
CA VAL A 101 12.00 5.16 15.32
C VAL A 101 11.34 4.15 14.39
N TRP A 102 11.82 4.04 13.15
CA TRP A 102 11.38 2.99 12.25
C TRP A 102 12.03 1.66 12.63
N GLU A 103 11.21 0.63 12.87
CA GLU A 103 11.70 -0.67 13.35
C GLU A 103 11.81 -1.73 12.25
N GLY A 104 11.22 -1.47 11.08
CA GLY A 104 11.24 -2.37 9.94
C GLY A 104 9.84 -2.69 9.40
N VAL A 105 9.71 -3.89 8.81
CA VAL A 105 8.45 -4.36 8.24
C VAL A 105 8.04 -5.77 8.69
N ILE A 106 6.73 -6.00 8.74
CA ILE A 106 6.08 -7.30 8.98
C ILE A 106 5.58 -7.87 7.65
N GLY A 107 5.73 -9.17 7.45
CA GLY A 107 5.28 -9.87 6.25
C GLY A 107 6.30 -9.95 5.10
N ASN A 108 7.51 -9.41 5.27
CA ASN A 108 8.63 -9.64 4.34
C ASN A 108 9.76 -10.46 4.98
N SER A 109 9.90 -11.73 4.63
CA SER A 109 10.89 -12.64 5.25
C SER A 109 12.33 -12.28 4.85
N SER A 110 12.47 -11.63 3.68
CA SER A 110 13.74 -11.28 3.07
C SER A 110 14.27 -9.91 3.46
N PHE A 111 13.41 -9.05 4.04
CA PHE A 111 13.83 -7.73 4.43
C PHE A 111 14.75 -7.75 5.65
N ARG A 112 15.90 -7.10 5.55
CA ARG A 112 16.78 -6.76 6.67
C ARG A 112 17.34 -5.37 6.44
N ALA A 113 17.33 -4.51 7.46
CA ALA A 113 17.87 -3.15 7.34
C ALA A 113 19.37 -3.20 6.97
N GLY A 114 19.78 -2.39 5.99
CA GLY A 114 21.19 -2.30 5.56
C GLY A 114 21.76 -3.51 4.81
N GLN A 115 20.94 -4.51 4.44
CA GLN A 115 21.35 -5.74 3.75
C GLN A 115 20.99 -5.69 2.24
N PRO A 116 21.38 -6.71 1.44
CA PRO A 116 21.05 -6.80 0.02
C PRO A 116 19.55 -6.59 -0.28
N PRO A 117 19.19 -6.32 -1.56
CA PRO A 117 17.81 -6.06 -1.92
C PRO A 117 16.88 -7.18 -1.46
N ALA A 118 15.84 -6.80 -0.71
CA ALA A 118 14.76 -7.71 -0.35
C ALA A 118 13.94 -8.12 -1.59
N HIS A 119 13.27 -9.27 -1.50
CA HIS A 119 12.16 -9.62 -2.37
C HIS A 119 11.02 -8.65 -2.12
N LYS A 120 10.63 -7.92 -3.17
CA LYS A 120 9.51 -6.98 -3.19
C LYS A 120 9.14 -6.70 -4.64
N ALA A 121 7.84 -6.52 -4.90
CA ALA A 121 7.31 -6.21 -6.21
C ALA A 121 5.88 -5.68 -6.11
N TYR A 122 5.38 -5.07 -7.17
CA TYR A 122 4.00 -4.59 -7.24
C TYR A 122 2.97 -5.73 -7.17
N LEU A 123 3.25 -6.88 -7.81
CA LEU A 123 2.38 -8.08 -7.80
C LEU A 123 3.09 -9.29 -7.20
N PRO A 124 2.34 -10.34 -6.78
CA PRO A 124 2.91 -11.63 -6.42
C PRO A 124 3.65 -12.28 -7.60
N PRO A 125 4.55 -13.25 -7.36
CA PRO A 125 5.15 -14.04 -8.43
C PRO A 125 4.07 -14.75 -9.27
N ALA A 126 4.22 -14.68 -10.59
CA ALA A 126 3.31 -15.24 -11.58
C ALA A 126 3.92 -16.41 -12.34
N SER A 127 5.26 -16.44 -12.47
CA SER A 127 6.02 -17.46 -13.18
C SER A 127 7.39 -17.63 -12.53
N ILE A 128 7.91 -18.85 -12.52
CA ILE A 128 9.22 -19.19 -11.93
C ILE A 128 9.98 -20.13 -12.89
N ALA A 129 11.28 -19.94 -13.01
CA ALA A 129 12.15 -20.79 -13.81
C ALA A 129 13.51 -20.97 -13.10
N ILE A 130 14.10 -22.16 -13.22
CA ILE A 130 15.39 -22.48 -12.59
C ILE A 130 16.41 -22.83 -13.67
N ARG A 131 17.57 -22.19 -13.59
CA ARG A 131 18.74 -22.45 -14.43
C ARG A 131 19.93 -22.73 -13.52
N ARG A 132 20.32 -24.02 -13.45
CA ARG A 132 21.34 -24.52 -12.51
C ARG A 132 20.96 -24.20 -11.05
N ASP A 133 21.71 -23.31 -10.43
CA ASP A 133 21.62 -22.84 -9.05
C ASP A 133 20.89 -21.50 -8.90
N HIS A 134 20.48 -20.88 -10.01
CA HIS A 134 19.76 -19.61 -10.04
C HIS A 134 18.28 -19.81 -10.32
N VAL A 135 17.46 -19.15 -9.51
CA VAL A 135 16.01 -19.06 -9.69
C VAL A 135 15.67 -17.67 -10.22
N TYR A 136 14.78 -17.63 -11.21
CA TYR A 136 14.18 -16.42 -11.75
C TYR A 136 12.68 -16.46 -11.51
N TYR A 137 12.07 -15.33 -11.18
CA TYR A 137 10.61 -15.22 -11.14
C TYR A 137 10.15 -13.89 -11.72
N ALA A 138 8.97 -13.91 -12.32
CA ALA A 138 8.35 -12.75 -12.94
C ALA A 138 6.99 -12.46 -12.28
N VAL A 139 6.57 -11.20 -12.25
CA VAL A 139 5.40 -10.74 -11.47
C VAL A 139 4.26 -10.15 -12.33
N GLY A 140 4.43 -10.06 -13.66
CA GLY A 140 3.47 -9.41 -14.54
C GLY A 140 3.66 -7.89 -14.56
N TYR A 141 2.58 -7.13 -14.37
CA TYR A 141 2.64 -5.67 -14.27
C TYR A 141 3.44 -5.24 -13.03
N ASN A 142 4.30 -4.25 -13.20
CA ASN A 142 5.38 -3.93 -12.28
C ASN A 142 5.41 -2.47 -11.80
N GLU A 143 4.61 -1.57 -12.36
CA GLU A 143 4.56 -0.14 -11.97
C GLU A 143 5.97 0.52 -11.90
N GLN A 144 6.77 0.35 -12.96
CA GLN A 144 8.16 0.83 -13.06
C GLN A 144 9.16 0.16 -12.10
N GLN A 145 8.75 -0.80 -11.29
CA GLN A 145 9.65 -1.65 -10.52
C GLN A 145 10.22 -2.77 -11.39
N PRO A 146 11.29 -3.47 -10.97
CA PRO A 146 11.74 -4.65 -11.69
C PRO A 146 10.61 -5.68 -11.85
N GLY A 147 10.31 -6.11 -13.07
CA GLY A 147 9.31 -7.13 -13.37
C GLY A 147 9.85 -8.55 -13.34
N ILE A 148 11.18 -8.69 -13.40
CA ILE A 148 11.90 -9.95 -13.23
C ILE A 148 12.86 -9.84 -12.04
N HIS A 149 12.79 -10.84 -11.19
CA HIS A 149 13.61 -10.98 -10.00
C HIS A 149 14.30 -12.34 -10.00
N GLY A 150 15.20 -12.56 -9.03
CA GLY A 150 15.83 -13.85 -8.87
C GLY A 150 16.50 -14.01 -7.51
N PHE A 151 16.98 -15.22 -7.25
CA PHE A 151 17.78 -15.57 -6.08
C PHE A 151 18.61 -16.81 -6.37
N HIS A 152 19.64 -17.02 -5.55
CA HIS A 152 20.44 -18.24 -5.59
C HIS A 152 19.82 -19.30 -4.67
N LEU A 153 19.81 -20.58 -5.07
CA LEU A 153 19.19 -21.67 -4.30
C LEU A 153 19.76 -21.82 -2.88
N THR A 154 21.03 -21.46 -2.67
CA THR A 154 21.67 -21.49 -1.33
C THR A 154 21.44 -20.21 -0.51
N ALA A 155 20.94 -19.14 -1.12
CA ALA A 155 20.68 -17.85 -0.46
C ALA A 155 19.30 -17.29 -0.85
N PRO A 156 18.20 -18.03 -0.60
CA PRO A 156 16.88 -17.70 -1.13
C PRO A 156 16.27 -16.40 -0.59
N GLN A 157 16.79 -15.83 0.49
CA GLN A 157 16.30 -14.54 1.03
C GLN A 157 16.95 -13.33 0.35
N ALA A 158 17.94 -13.50 -0.52
CA ALA A 158 18.65 -12.39 -1.17
C ALA A 158 18.19 -12.24 -2.63
N ASN A 159 17.54 -11.12 -2.96
CA ASN A 159 17.10 -10.85 -4.32
C ASN A 159 18.26 -10.34 -5.17
N THR A 160 18.52 -11.00 -6.30
CA THR A 160 19.62 -10.66 -7.20
C THR A 160 19.24 -9.66 -8.29
N ARG A 161 17.94 -9.38 -8.51
CA ARG A 161 17.40 -8.51 -9.58
C ARG A 161 18.18 -8.63 -10.90
N PRO A 162 18.20 -9.82 -11.50
CA PRO A 162 19.26 -10.20 -12.42
C PRO A 162 19.15 -9.55 -13.82
N LEU A 163 18.02 -8.93 -14.16
CA LEU A 163 17.72 -8.47 -15.51
C LEU A 163 17.02 -7.10 -15.52
N PRO A 164 17.35 -6.19 -16.46
CA PRO A 164 16.70 -4.89 -16.59
C PRO A 164 15.26 -5.07 -17.08
N SER A 165 14.28 -4.72 -16.23
CA SER A 165 12.86 -5.06 -16.45
C SER A 165 11.88 -4.05 -15.83
N THR A 166 12.20 -2.77 -15.85
CA THR A 166 11.43 -1.69 -15.20
C THR A 166 10.42 -1.00 -16.14
N ASP A 167 10.13 -1.56 -17.31
CA ASP A 167 9.17 -0.99 -18.26
C ASP A 167 7.73 -1.22 -17.76
N ALA A 168 7.01 -0.15 -17.40
CA ALA A 168 5.62 -0.22 -16.94
C ALA A 168 4.60 -0.49 -18.06
N PHE A 169 5.02 -0.36 -19.33
CA PHE A 169 4.15 -0.65 -20.47
C PHE A 169 4.18 -2.13 -20.85
N ALA A 170 5.14 -2.88 -20.33
CA ALA A 170 5.22 -4.34 -20.43
C ALA A 170 4.71 -5.01 -19.14
N ALA A 171 4.15 -6.21 -19.27
CA ALA A 171 3.86 -7.09 -18.15
C ALA A 171 4.64 -8.40 -18.32
N TYR A 172 5.60 -8.66 -17.44
CA TYR A 172 6.46 -9.85 -17.48
C TYR A 172 5.73 -11.05 -16.88
N SER A 173 4.81 -11.65 -17.63
CA SER A 173 3.83 -12.59 -17.06
C SER A 173 4.28 -14.04 -17.03
N MET A 174 5.14 -14.44 -17.97
CA MET A 174 5.62 -15.82 -18.10
C MET A 174 7.10 -15.82 -18.46
N ILE A 175 7.84 -16.77 -17.89
CA ILE A 175 9.27 -16.96 -18.18
C ILE A 175 9.59 -18.44 -18.38
N ALA A 176 10.56 -18.71 -19.26
CA ALA A 176 11.15 -20.01 -19.46
C ALA A 176 12.65 -19.86 -19.73
N THR A 177 13.46 -20.86 -19.38
CA THR A 177 14.92 -20.75 -19.50
C THR A 177 15.52 -22.00 -20.10
N ASP A 178 16.57 -21.82 -20.90
CA ASP A 178 17.50 -22.88 -21.28
C ASP A 178 18.87 -22.66 -20.59
N ALA A 179 19.94 -23.27 -21.12
CA ALA A 179 21.27 -23.12 -20.53
C ALA A 179 21.81 -21.68 -20.56
N ASN A 180 21.39 -20.83 -21.51
CA ASN A 180 22.04 -19.56 -21.84
C ASN A 180 21.09 -18.35 -21.86
N ARG A 181 19.79 -18.57 -22.05
CA ARG A 181 18.80 -17.52 -22.29
C ARG A 181 17.60 -17.68 -21.36
N LEU A 182 16.98 -16.53 -21.08
CA LEU A 182 15.65 -16.44 -20.46
C LEU A 182 14.70 -15.83 -21.46
N TYR A 183 13.65 -16.57 -21.79
CA TYR A 183 12.56 -16.16 -22.65
C TYR A 183 11.45 -15.64 -21.76
N TRP A 184 10.78 -14.57 -22.19
CA TRP A 184 9.70 -13.97 -21.43
C TRP A 184 8.57 -13.52 -22.34
N ALA A 185 7.33 -13.66 -21.87
CA ALA A 185 6.17 -13.17 -22.60
C ALA A 185 5.62 -11.91 -21.95
N ASN A 186 5.51 -10.85 -22.75
CA ASN A 186 4.69 -9.70 -22.45
C ASN A 186 3.22 -10.02 -22.78
N THR A 187 2.33 -9.94 -21.81
CA THR A 187 0.87 -10.14 -22.02
C THR A 187 0.06 -8.84 -21.97
N GLY A 188 0.73 -7.69 -22.06
CA GLY A 188 0.14 -6.36 -21.97
C GLY A 188 0.28 -5.74 -20.57
N GLY A 189 0.82 -4.52 -20.53
CA GLY A 189 0.90 -3.67 -19.34
C GLY A 189 -0.08 -2.51 -19.44
N LEU A 190 0.43 -1.26 -19.42
CA LEU A 190 -0.40 -0.08 -19.70
C LEU A 190 -0.91 -0.02 -21.16
N VAL A 191 -0.37 -0.85 -22.05
CA VAL A 191 -0.84 -1.01 -23.43
C VAL A 191 -1.15 -2.48 -23.74
N ARG A 192 -2.06 -2.71 -24.68
CA ARG A 192 -2.58 -4.05 -25.03
C ARG A 192 -1.70 -4.85 -26.01
N THR A 193 -0.47 -4.42 -26.25
CA THR A 193 0.48 -5.11 -27.12
C THR A 193 1.12 -6.28 -26.37
N SER A 194 1.15 -7.46 -26.98
CA SER A 194 1.82 -8.66 -26.46
C SER A 194 2.89 -9.16 -27.41
N PHE A 195 3.93 -9.80 -26.87
CA PHE A 195 5.05 -10.37 -27.64
C PHE A 195 5.89 -11.28 -26.76
N VAL A 196 6.85 -11.98 -27.35
CA VAL A 196 7.89 -12.72 -26.64
C VAL A 196 9.25 -12.08 -26.85
N GLY A 197 9.93 -11.79 -25.75
CA GLY A 197 11.29 -11.27 -25.71
C GLY A 197 12.28 -12.29 -25.15
N VAL A 198 13.56 -11.95 -25.19
CA VAL A 198 14.64 -12.81 -24.71
C VAL A 198 15.74 -12.01 -24.05
N PHE A 199 16.32 -12.56 -22.99
CA PHE A 199 17.51 -12.07 -22.32
C PHE A 199 18.65 -13.09 -22.47
N ASP A 200 19.87 -12.58 -22.65
CA ASP A 200 21.10 -13.33 -22.45
C ASP A 200 21.41 -13.35 -20.95
N LEU A 201 21.51 -14.55 -20.37
CA LEU A 201 21.72 -14.72 -18.93
C LEU A 201 23.16 -14.50 -18.49
N GLU A 202 24.13 -14.66 -19.39
CA GLU A 202 25.54 -14.43 -19.09
C GLU A 202 25.85 -12.93 -19.07
N ARG A 203 25.27 -12.18 -20.02
CA ARG A 203 25.44 -10.73 -20.15
C ARG A 203 24.45 -9.91 -19.32
N ALA A 204 23.39 -10.54 -18.82
CA ALA A 204 22.28 -9.88 -18.13
C ALA A 204 21.63 -8.73 -18.95
N GLN A 205 21.48 -8.95 -20.27
CA GLN A 205 20.99 -7.93 -21.21
C GLN A 205 19.96 -8.50 -22.20
N PRO A 206 19.10 -7.65 -22.77
CA PRO A 206 18.22 -8.07 -23.86
C PRO A 206 19.01 -8.72 -25.00
N ALA A 207 18.60 -9.91 -25.42
CA ALA A 207 19.13 -10.59 -26.59
C ALA A 207 18.21 -10.36 -27.79
N GLN A 208 18.67 -10.74 -28.98
CA GLN A 208 17.91 -10.58 -30.21
C GLN A 208 17.60 -11.92 -30.85
N PHE A 209 16.39 -12.00 -31.40
CA PHE A 209 16.00 -12.98 -32.40
C PHE A 209 16.43 -12.47 -33.77
N THR A 210 17.06 -13.33 -34.57
CA THR A 210 17.50 -12.96 -35.94
C THR A 210 16.33 -12.49 -36.83
N SER A 211 15.16 -13.10 -36.66
CA SER A 211 13.90 -12.78 -37.33
C SER A 211 12.96 -11.91 -36.49
N GLY A 212 13.43 -11.41 -35.34
CA GLY A 212 12.62 -10.57 -34.45
C GLY A 212 12.38 -9.18 -35.03
N LYS A 213 11.33 -8.54 -34.54
CA LYS A 213 10.90 -7.20 -34.98
C LYS A 213 11.04 -6.20 -33.83
N PRO A 214 11.39 -4.94 -34.11
CA PRO A 214 11.36 -3.91 -33.09
C PRO A 214 9.91 -3.55 -32.72
N VAL A 215 9.67 -3.19 -31.46
CA VAL A 215 8.40 -2.66 -30.98
C VAL A 215 8.61 -1.48 -30.04
N CYS A 216 7.76 -0.47 -30.17
CA CYS A 216 7.70 0.67 -29.28
C CYS A 216 6.36 0.65 -28.53
N LEU A 217 6.40 0.61 -27.21
CA LEU A 217 5.19 0.53 -26.39
C LEU A 217 4.61 1.89 -26.01
N ASN A 218 5.44 2.93 -25.97
CA ASN A 218 4.99 4.29 -25.69
C ASN A 218 5.86 5.33 -26.39
N ARG A 219 5.23 6.40 -26.88
CA ARG A 219 5.86 7.46 -27.68
C ARG A 219 5.67 8.83 -27.04
N HIS A 220 6.66 9.69 -27.22
CA HIS A 220 6.56 11.11 -26.94
C HIS A 220 5.44 11.75 -27.80
N PRO A 221 4.89 12.90 -27.38
CA PRO A 221 4.01 13.71 -28.23
C PRO A 221 4.64 14.09 -29.58
N SER A 222 5.98 14.14 -29.65
CA SER A 222 6.75 14.37 -30.88
C SER A 222 6.84 13.14 -31.81
N GLY A 223 6.33 11.97 -31.40
CA GLY A 223 6.31 10.73 -32.17
C GLY A 223 7.48 9.76 -31.91
N ASN A 224 8.56 10.22 -31.27
CA ASN A 224 9.71 9.38 -30.92
C ASN A 224 9.38 8.35 -29.84
N CYS A 225 10.01 7.17 -29.88
CA CYS A 225 9.84 6.19 -28.82
C CYS A 225 10.59 6.62 -27.55
N TYR A 226 9.99 6.40 -26.39
CA TYR A 226 10.76 6.44 -25.15
C TYR A 226 11.75 5.27 -25.14
N GLU A 227 13.03 5.55 -24.89
CA GLU A 227 14.10 4.54 -24.92
C GLU A 227 13.79 3.36 -23.99
N ALA A 228 13.33 3.65 -22.76
CA ALA A 228 12.96 2.63 -21.76
C ALA A 228 11.76 1.76 -22.16
N HIS A 229 11.01 2.12 -23.19
CA HIS A 229 9.80 1.41 -23.67
C HIS A 229 9.99 0.86 -25.10
N SER A 230 11.24 0.84 -25.58
CA SER A 230 11.63 0.35 -26.90
C SER A 230 12.29 -1.03 -26.76
N HIS A 231 11.77 -2.02 -27.49
CA HIS A 231 12.33 -3.37 -27.52
C HIS A 231 12.83 -3.65 -28.94
N ALA A 232 14.14 -3.88 -29.08
CA ALA A 232 14.80 -3.95 -30.39
C ALA A 232 14.43 -5.20 -31.21
N SER A 233 14.11 -6.31 -30.54
CA SER A 233 13.82 -7.59 -31.19
C SER A 233 12.87 -8.42 -30.34
N VAL A 234 11.65 -8.58 -30.83
CA VAL A 234 10.61 -9.44 -30.24
C VAL A 234 9.98 -10.34 -31.30
N ILE A 235 9.43 -11.46 -30.89
CA ILE A 235 8.68 -12.38 -31.76
C ILE A 235 7.23 -12.48 -31.29
N ASP A 236 6.37 -13.10 -32.08
CA ASP A 236 4.95 -13.31 -31.75
C ASP A 236 4.24 -12.00 -31.32
N LEU A 237 4.59 -10.90 -32.00
CA LEU A 237 4.07 -9.56 -31.73
C LEU A 237 2.61 -9.43 -32.18
N GLN A 238 1.75 -9.01 -31.25
CA GLN A 238 0.31 -8.88 -31.44
C GLN A 238 -0.20 -7.60 -30.76
N THR A 239 -1.18 -6.93 -31.36
CA THR A 239 -1.79 -5.71 -30.82
C THR A 239 -3.24 -5.91 -30.35
N GLY A 240 -3.79 -7.12 -30.55
CA GLY A 240 -5.14 -7.50 -30.13
C GLY A 240 -5.15 -8.43 -28.91
N THR A 241 -6.24 -8.41 -28.14
CA THR A 241 -6.37 -9.19 -26.88
C THR A 241 -6.69 -10.67 -27.09
N THR A 242 -7.10 -11.09 -28.28
CA THR A 242 -7.40 -12.50 -28.61
C THR A 242 -6.16 -13.31 -29.00
N GLU A 243 -5.00 -12.66 -29.06
CA GLU A 243 -3.73 -13.20 -29.55
C GLU A 243 -2.66 -13.17 -28.46
N THR A 244 -3.06 -12.97 -27.21
CA THR A 244 -2.12 -12.83 -26.10
C THR A 244 -1.59 -14.21 -25.70
N PRO A 245 -0.27 -14.37 -25.50
CA PRO A 245 0.30 -15.60 -24.97
C PRO A 245 -0.35 -16.02 -23.65
N THR A 246 -0.56 -17.32 -23.49
CA THR A 246 -1.19 -17.95 -22.31
C THR A 246 -0.35 -19.06 -21.69
N GLY A 247 0.77 -19.42 -22.32
CA GLY A 247 1.74 -20.39 -21.83
C GLY A 247 3.06 -20.27 -22.59
N LEU A 248 4.17 -20.59 -21.94
CA LEU A 248 5.52 -20.46 -22.50
C LEU A 248 6.39 -21.62 -22.00
N ALA A 249 7.10 -22.31 -22.90
CA ALA A 249 8.10 -23.31 -22.53
C ALA A 249 9.22 -23.37 -23.57
N VAL A 250 10.43 -23.71 -23.15
CA VAL A 250 11.60 -23.81 -24.05
C VAL A 250 12.32 -25.14 -23.87
N GLN A 251 12.79 -25.72 -24.97
CA GLN A 251 13.65 -26.89 -24.91
C GLN A 251 15.05 -26.50 -24.39
N ARG A 252 15.54 -27.23 -23.39
CA ARG A 252 16.87 -27.01 -22.80
C ARG A 252 17.99 -27.31 -23.80
N HIS A 253 17.92 -28.47 -24.47
CA HIS A 253 18.94 -28.95 -25.42
C HIS A 253 18.52 -28.87 -26.89
N GLY A 254 17.23 -28.70 -27.16
CA GLY A 254 16.69 -28.57 -28.52
C GLY A 254 16.51 -27.11 -28.95
N ARG A 255 15.95 -26.92 -30.15
CA ARG A 255 15.79 -25.59 -30.79
C ARG A 255 14.43 -24.93 -30.55
N LEU A 256 13.50 -25.59 -29.87
CA LEU A 256 12.11 -25.10 -29.81
C LEU A 256 11.82 -24.18 -28.63
N LEU A 257 11.05 -23.14 -28.93
CA LEU A 257 10.31 -22.30 -27.98
C LEU A 257 8.81 -22.43 -28.30
N ALA A 258 8.02 -22.89 -27.34
CA ALA A 258 6.58 -23.06 -27.48
C ALA A 258 5.81 -21.93 -26.80
N VAL A 259 4.81 -21.39 -27.50
CA VAL A 259 3.93 -20.32 -27.02
C VAL A 259 2.47 -20.72 -27.23
N ALA A 260 1.70 -20.83 -26.14
CA ALA A 260 0.29 -21.20 -26.20
C ALA A 260 -0.60 -19.97 -26.41
N HIS A 261 -1.56 -20.06 -27.34
CA HIS A 261 -2.57 -19.04 -27.64
C HIS A 261 -3.96 -19.59 -27.35
N GLY A 262 -4.42 -19.36 -26.12
CA GLY A 262 -5.65 -19.95 -25.59
C GLY A 262 -6.88 -19.68 -26.43
N ALA A 263 -7.07 -18.43 -26.85
CA ALA A 263 -8.26 -18.01 -27.60
C ALA A 263 -8.29 -18.56 -29.03
N LYS A 264 -7.14 -19.03 -29.53
CA LYS A 264 -7.00 -19.65 -30.84
C LYS A 264 -7.01 -21.18 -30.79
N GLY A 265 -6.81 -21.78 -29.62
CA GLY A 265 -6.66 -23.22 -29.51
C GLY A 265 -5.40 -23.76 -30.21
N VAL A 266 -4.30 -23.00 -30.18
CA VAL A 266 -3.03 -23.41 -30.80
C VAL A 266 -1.83 -23.19 -29.89
N ILE A 267 -0.80 -24.02 -30.08
CA ILE A 267 0.54 -23.80 -29.56
C ILE A 267 1.46 -23.53 -30.75
N ARG A 268 2.08 -22.35 -30.79
CA ARG A 268 3.07 -21.97 -31.78
C ARG A 268 4.44 -22.46 -31.36
N LEU A 269 5.17 -23.09 -32.27
CA LEU A 269 6.53 -23.56 -32.07
C LEU A 269 7.48 -22.69 -32.89
N PHE A 270 8.35 -21.96 -32.20
CA PHE A 270 9.36 -21.11 -32.80
C PHE A 270 10.74 -21.74 -32.67
N ASP A 271 11.65 -21.37 -33.59
CA ASP A 271 13.07 -21.50 -33.34
C ASP A 271 13.48 -20.52 -32.23
N LYS A 272 14.08 -21.02 -31.15
CA LYS A 272 14.41 -20.22 -29.98
C LYS A 272 15.58 -19.25 -30.18
N THR A 273 16.31 -19.35 -31.30
CA THR A 273 17.44 -18.49 -31.63
C THR A 273 17.07 -17.47 -32.69
N SER A 274 16.52 -17.92 -33.82
CA SER A 274 16.11 -17.04 -34.91
C SER A 274 14.77 -16.38 -34.64
N GLY A 275 13.85 -17.01 -33.91
CA GLY A 275 12.48 -16.52 -33.73
C GLY A 275 11.54 -16.85 -34.87
N GLU A 276 11.97 -17.67 -35.84
CA GLU A 276 11.14 -18.15 -36.94
C GLU A 276 10.02 -19.07 -36.44
N LEU A 277 8.79 -18.88 -36.93
CA LEU A 277 7.68 -19.80 -36.66
C LEU A 277 7.89 -21.10 -37.46
N LEU A 278 8.07 -22.21 -36.78
CA LEU A 278 8.36 -23.51 -37.39
C LEU A 278 7.09 -24.35 -37.58
N HIS A 279 6.17 -24.33 -36.61
CA HIS A 279 4.98 -25.16 -36.63
C HIS A 279 3.87 -24.62 -35.72
N GLU A 280 2.63 -25.05 -35.93
CA GLU A 280 1.51 -24.82 -35.01
C GLU A 280 0.86 -26.15 -34.65
N VAL A 281 0.64 -26.38 -33.35
CA VAL A 281 -0.04 -27.56 -32.82
C VAL A 281 -1.44 -27.16 -32.38
N ALA A 282 -2.47 -27.71 -33.03
CA ALA A 282 -3.85 -27.53 -32.59
C ALA A 282 -4.11 -28.31 -31.29
N LEU A 283 -4.59 -27.62 -30.27
CA LEU A 283 -4.96 -28.20 -28.99
C LEU A 283 -6.13 -27.40 -28.39
N PRO A 284 -7.18 -28.05 -27.85
CA PRO A 284 -8.23 -27.33 -27.13
C PRO A 284 -7.67 -26.58 -25.91
N LEU A 285 -7.49 -25.27 -26.05
CA LEU A 285 -6.98 -24.40 -25.00
C LEU A 285 -8.08 -23.46 -24.50
N ALA A 286 -7.92 -22.96 -23.27
CA ALA A 286 -8.88 -22.03 -22.69
C ALA A 286 -8.46 -20.57 -22.96
N ALA A 287 -9.37 -19.79 -23.57
CA ALA A 287 -9.13 -18.41 -24.01
C ALA A 287 -8.72 -17.41 -22.91
N GLY A 288 -9.07 -17.68 -21.67
CA GLY A 288 -8.82 -16.80 -20.52
C GLY A 288 -8.09 -17.46 -19.36
N ALA A 289 -7.45 -18.61 -19.59
CA ALA A 289 -6.66 -19.30 -18.57
C ALA A 289 -5.16 -19.29 -18.92
N LEU A 290 -4.32 -19.50 -17.91
CA LEU A 290 -2.92 -19.81 -18.13
C LEU A 290 -2.82 -21.28 -18.61
N ASN A 291 -2.71 -21.47 -19.92
CA ASN A 291 -2.50 -22.76 -20.57
C ASN A 291 -1.02 -23.17 -20.43
N GLN A 292 -0.58 -23.38 -19.18
CA GLN A 292 0.83 -23.61 -18.86
C GLN A 292 1.42 -24.78 -19.64
N LEU A 293 2.68 -24.60 -20.04
CA LEU A 293 3.45 -25.52 -20.86
C LEU A 293 4.71 -25.94 -20.09
N ALA A 294 5.20 -27.16 -20.32
CA ALA A 294 6.50 -27.58 -19.83
C ALA A 294 7.19 -28.52 -20.83
N MET A 295 8.49 -28.30 -21.06
CA MET A 295 9.31 -29.17 -21.91
C MET A 295 10.05 -30.19 -21.03
N THR A 296 10.01 -31.47 -21.39
CA THR A 296 10.82 -32.51 -20.72
C THR A 296 12.29 -32.41 -21.16
N PRO A 297 13.22 -33.05 -20.43
CA PRO A 297 14.62 -33.15 -20.84
C PRO A 297 14.79 -33.79 -22.23
N GLY A 298 13.97 -34.80 -22.55
CA GLY A 298 13.90 -35.44 -23.87
C GLY A 298 13.30 -34.56 -24.97
N GLY A 299 12.75 -33.39 -24.64
CA GLY A 299 12.20 -32.44 -25.60
C GLY A 299 10.72 -32.59 -25.92
N ASP A 300 9.99 -33.43 -25.19
CA ASP A 300 8.54 -33.55 -25.30
C ASP A 300 7.84 -32.37 -24.63
N LEU A 301 6.63 -32.05 -25.08
CA LEU A 301 5.81 -30.95 -24.57
C LEU A 301 4.63 -31.46 -23.75
N TRP A 302 4.54 -31.04 -22.50
CA TRP A 302 3.33 -31.13 -21.70
C TRP A 302 2.53 -29.82 -21.80
N ALA A 303 1.22 -29.94 -21.96
CA ALA A 303 0.31 -28.80 -22.07
C ALA A 303 -0.99 -29.02 -21.30
N ILE A 304 -1.43 -28.01 -20.55
CA ILE A 304 -2.76 -27.98 -19.92
C ILE A 304 -3.83 -27.79 -20.99
N SER A 305 -4.90 -28.57 -20.92
CA SER A 305 -6.08 -28.49 -21.79
C SER A 305 -7.32 -28.76 -20.93
N GLY A 306 -8.00 -27.69 -20.49
CA GLY A 306 -9.14 -27.79 -19.59
C GLY A 306 -8.76 -28.43 -18.24
N ARG A 307 -9.29 -29.62 -17.96
CA ARG A 307 -9.05 -30.38 -16.72
C ARG A 307 -8.06 -31.53 -16.88
N SER A 308 -7.41 -31.63 -18.03
CA SER A 308 -6.42 -32.65 -18.34
C SER A 308 -5.09 -32.03 -18.73
N VAL A 309 -4.02 -32.82 -18.68
CA VAL A 309 -2.69 -32.45 -19.19
C VAL A 309 -2.28 -33.47 -20.23
N HIS A 310 -1.83 -33.02 -21.40
CA HIS A 310 -1.43 -33.90 -22.50
C HIS A 310 0.07 -33.80 -22.79
N ARG A 311 0.71 -34.93 -23.07
CA ARG A 311 2.11 -35.01 -23.53
C ARG A 311 2.17 -35.22 -25.04
N TYR A 312 2.94 -34.37 -25.72
CA TYR A 312 3.21 -34.45 -27.14
C TYR A 312 4.70 -34.70 -27.42
N THR A 313 4.98 -35.51 -28.42
CA THR A 313 6.33 -35.75 -28.94
C THR A 313 6.34 -35.58 -30.46
N ASP A 314 7.51 -35.67 -31.08
CA ASP A 314 7.74 -35.44 -32.52
C ASP A 314 7.19 -34.09 -33.04
N LEU A 315 7.41 -33.04 -32.22
CA LEU A 315 6.79 -31.72 -32.35
C LEU A 315 7.05 -30.99 -33.69
N LEU A 316 8.13 -31.33 -34.40
CA LEU A 316 8.53 -30.67 -35.65
C LEU A 316 8.05 -31.38 -36.91
N ARG A 317 7.80 -32.70 -36.84
CA ARG A 317 7.38 -33.48 -38.01
C ARG A 317 5.89 -33.76 -37.95
N GLN A 318 5.46 -34.45 -36.91
CA GLN A 318 4.07 -34.83 -36.69
C GLN A 318 3.79 -34.92 -35.18
N PRO A 319 3.35 -33.82 -34.54
CA PRO A 319 3.03 -33.81 -33.11
C PRO A 319 2.06 -34.94 -32.75
N ARG A 320 2.52 -35.92 -31.97
CA ARG A 320 1.70 -37.05 -31.51
C ARG A 320 1.49 -37.00 -30.00
N ARG A 321 0.24 -37.15 -29.56
CA ARG A 321 -0.09 -37.26 -28.14
C ARG A 321 0.24 -38.66 -27.65
N VAL A 322 1.09 -38.77 -26.62
CA VAL A 322 1.60 -40.05 -26.08
C VAL A 322 1.18 -40.34 -24.64
N ALA A 323 0.70 -39.34 -23.90
CA ALA A 323 0.14 -39.52 -22.57
C ALA A 323 -0.94 -38.46 -22.27
N THR A 324 -1.85 -38.81 -21.36
CA THR A 324 -2.85 -37.90 -20.79
C THR A 324 -2.92 -38.12 -19.28
N ILE A 325 -2.94 -37.02 -18.53
CA ILE A 325 -3.25 -37.00 -17.10
C ILE A 325 -4.67 -36.46 -16.94
N ASP A 326 -5.56 -37.27 -16.38
CA ASP A 326 -6.95 -36.94 -16.08
C ASP A 326 -7.20 -36.88 -14.56
N GLY A 327 -8.45 -36.61 -14.16
CA GLY A 327 -8.84 -36.61 -12.74
C GLY A 327 -8.36 -35.40 -11.94
N LEU A 328 -7.86 -34.36 -12.61
CA LEU A 328 -7.49 -33.11 -11.98
C LEU A 328 -8.73 -32.23 -11.75
N THR A 329 -8.68 -31.42 -10.70
CA THR A 329 -9.75 -30.48 -10.39
C THR A 329 -9.66 -29.24 -11.27
N ARG A 330 -8.49 -28.59 -11.26
CA ARG A 330 -8.17 -27.39 -12.04
C ARG A 330 -6.64 -27.27 -12.15
N PRO A 331 -5.99 -27.88 -13.15
CA PRO A 331 -4.56 -27.71 -13.36
C PRO A 331 -4.23 -26.24 -13.63
N LEU A 332 -3.21 -25.71 -12.95
CA LEU A 332 -2.82 -24.29 -13.01
C LEU A 332 -1.38 -24.08 -13.49
N ALA A 333 -0.45 -24.96 -13.11
CA ALA A 333 0.96 -24.82 -13.44
C ALA A 333 1.64 -26.17 -13.61
N LEU A 334 2.66 -26.20 -14.48
CA LEU A 334 3.44 -27.38 -14.85
C LEU A 334 4.91 -27.14 -14.57
N ALA A 335 5.65 -28.17 -14.14
CA ALA A 335 7.10 -28.12 -14.07
C ALA A 335 7.73 -29.50 -14.34
N THR A 336 8.88 -29.49 -15.01
CA THR A 336 9.69 -30.69 -15.31
C THR A 336 11.03 -30.62 -14.60
N HIS A 337 11.56 -31.78 -14.21
CA HIS A 337 12.92 -31.89 -13.70
C HIS A 337 13.93 -31.57 -14.83
N PRO A 338 15.12 -31.00 -14.53
CA PRO A 338 16.15 -30.74 -15.53
C PRO A 338 16.62 -31.94 -16.33
N ASP A 339 16.73 -33.09 -15.68
CA ASP A 339 17.43 -34.25 -16.23
C ASP A 339 16.58 -35.55 -16.17
N GLU A 340 15.37 -35.48 -15.61
CA GLU A 340 14.48 -36.64 -15.48
C GLU A 340 13.13 -36.41 -16.16
N GLU A 341 12.60 -37.48 -16.72
CA GLU A 341 11.26 -37.50 -17.29
C GLU A 341 10.17 -37.53 -16.20
N GLY A 342 8.99 -37.06 -16.55
CA GLY A 342 7.86 -36.89 -15.63
C GLY A 342 7.43 -35.44 -15.50
N LEU A 343 6.45 -35.19 -14.64
CA LEU A 343 5.79 -33.90 -14.56
C LEU A 343 5.28 -33.60 -13.14
N TRP A 344 5.46 -32.36 -12.70
CA TRP A 344 4.73 -31.81 -11.56
C TRP A 344 3.59 -30.92 -12.04
N VAL A 345 2.43 -31.08 -11.41
CA VAL A 345 1.21 -30.33 -11.70
C VAL A 345 0.69 -29.67 -10.43
N ALA A 346 0.49 -28.35 -10.45
CA ALA A 346 -0.29 -27.67 -9.42
C ALA A 346 -1.77 -27.76 -9.78
N ASP A 347 -2.56 -28.41 -8.92
CA ASP A 347 -3.98 -28.65 -9.10
C ASP A 347 -4.79 -27.84 -8.07
N GLY A 348 -5.51 -26.83 -8.56
CA GLY A 348 -6.33 -25.88 -7.78
C GLY A 348 -7.75 -26.36 -7.51
N GLY A 349 -8.69 -25.42 -7.36
CA GLY A 349 -10.06 -25.71 -6.95
C GLY A 349 -10.12 -26.40 -5.59
N THR A 350 -10.93 -27.46 -5.46
CA THR A 350 -11.01 -28.27 -4.23
C THR A 350 -9.76 -29.10 -3.95
N SER A 351 -8.81 -29.20 -4.90
CA SER A 351 -7.55 -29.91 -4.70
C SER A 351 -6.59 -29.07 -3.85
N GLN A 352 -6.15 -27.89 -4.31
CA GLN A 352 -5.11 -27.08 -3.65
C GLN A 352 -3.83 -27.89 -3.33
N GLN A 353 -3.37 -28.69 -4.29
CA GLN A 353 -2.26 -29.62 -4.12
C GLN A 353 -1.28 -29.55 -5.29
N VAL A 354 -0.06 -30.02 -5.05
CA VAL A 354 0.95 -30.24 -6.09
C VAL A 354 1.16 -31.74 -6.23
N LYS A 355 1.06 -32.26 -7.46
CA LYS A 355 1.03 -33.70 -7.77
C LYS A 355 2.16 -34.03 -8.73
N ARG A 356 2.95 -35.08 -8.44
CA ARG A 356 3.98 -35.61 -9.33
C ARG A 356 3.41 -36.75 -10.14
N PHE A 357 3.68 -36.78 -11.43
CA PHE A 357 3.36 -37.84 -12.36
C PHE A 357 4.62 -38.34 -13.06
N ASP A 358 4.64 -39.62 -13.42
CA ASP A 358 5.69 -40.20 -14.25
C ASP A 358 5.52 -39.85 -15.74
N ALA A 359 6.39 -40.39 -16.59
CA ALA A 359 6.36 -40.20 -18.03
C ALA A 359 5.07 -40.71 -18.71
N GLN A 360 4.40 -41.67 -18.09
CA GLN A 360 3.18 -42.32 -18.56
C GLN A 360 1.90 -41.65 -17.99
N GLY A 361 2.07 -40.63 -17.13
CA GLY A 361 0.96 -39.92 -16.51
C GLY A 361 0.40 -40.59 -15.26
N GLN A 362 1.12 -41.53 -14.65
CA GLN A 362 0.71 -42.17 -13.38
C GLN A 362 1.14 -41.33 -12.18
N LEU A 363 0.26 -41.19 -11.19
CA LEU A 363 0.50 -40.40 -9.98
C LEU A 363 1.57 -41.06 -9.10
N ALA A 364 2.60 -40.29 -8.75
CA ALA A 364 3.74 -40.76 -7.95
C ALA A 364 3.83 -40.09 -6.58
N ALA A 365 3.42 -38.83 -6.43
CA ALA A 365 3.49 -38.11 -5.15
C ALA A 365 2.48 -36.97 -5.08
N VAL A 366 2.12 -36.57 -3.85
CA VAL A 366 1.22 -35.44 -3.57
C VAL A 366 1.78 -34.61 -2.42
N ILE A 367 1.77 -33.29 -2.60
CA ILE A 367 2.12 -32.27 -1.60
C ILE A 367 0.90 -31.37 -1.41
N GLY A 368 0.59 -31.01 -0.17
CA GLY A 368 -0.55 -30.17 0.17
C GLY A 368 -1.74 -30.94 0.71
N ARG A 369 -2.61 -30.26 1.46
CA ARG A 369 -3.88 -30.82 1.94
C ARG A 369 -5.03 -30.45 1.00
N PRO A 370 -5.97 -31.38 0.71
CA PRO A 370 -7.17 -31.08 -0.06
C PRO A 370 -7.92 -29.87 0.50
N GLY A 371 -8.32 -28.95 -0.38
CA GLY A 371 -9.04 -27.72 -0.04
C GLY A 371 -8.19 -26.63 0.63
N GLY A 372 -6.91 -26.87 0.89
CA GLY A 372 -5.98 -25.87 1.41
C GLY A 372 -6.46 -25.20 2.69
N TYR A 373 -6.93 -23.95 2.55
CA TYR A 373 -7.36 -23.05 3.64
C TYR A 373 -8.87 -22.79 3.67
N THR A 374 -9.67 -23.47 2.84
CA THR A 374 -11.11 -23.16 2.69
C THR A 374 -11.91 -23.36 3.97
N ASN A 375 -11.58 -24.37 4.77
CA ASN A 375 -12.32 -24.69 6.00
C ASN A 375 -11.63 -24.22 7.28
N ASP A 376 -10.36 -23.84 7.19
CA ASP A 376 -9.56 -23.44 8.33
C ASP A 376 -8.45 -22.49 7.87
N PRO A 377 -8.43 -21.25 8.38
CA PRO A 377 -7.48 -20.23 7.95
C PRO A 377 -6.08 -20.46 8.53
N ALA A 378 -5.90 -21.39 9.49
CA ALA A 378 -4.60 -21.60 10.13
C ALA A 378 -3.51 -21.98 9.11
N VAL A 379 -2.37 -21.29 9.22
CA VAL A 379 -1.21 -21.48 8.35
C VAL A 379 -0.39 -22.67 8.81
N ALA A 380 -0.08 -23.54 7.85
CA ALA A 380 0.68 -24.76 8.05
C ALA A 380 1.68 -24.96 6.91
N PRO A 381 2.82 -25.65 7.15
CA PRO A 381 3.86 -25.87 6.14
C PRO A 381 3.45 -26.87 5.04
N ASP A 382 2.28 -27.51 5.17
CA ASP A 382 1.72 -28.48 4.22
C ASP A 382 0.37 -28.03 3.64
N ARG A 383 0.05 -26.72 3.72
CA ARG A 383 -1.16 -26.13 3.11
C ARG A 383 -0.77 -25.11 2.05
N LEU A 384 -1.40 -25.24 0.88
CA LEU A 384 -1.22 -24.36 -0.27
C LEU A 384 -2.52 -23.60 -0.56
N CYS A 385 -2.38 -22.44 -1.20
CA CYS A 385 -3.50 -21.61 -1.60
C CYS A 385 -3.20 -20.86 -2.91
N PHE A 386 -3.97 -21.20 -3.94
CA PHE A 386 -3.81 -20.64 -5.28
C PHE A 386 -4.82 -19.56 -5.61
N LYS A 387 -5.70 -19.17 -4.67
CA LYS A 387 -6.71 -18.12 -4.89
C LYS A 387 -6.07 -16.79 -5.28
N ALA A 388 -6.60 -16.16 -6.32
CA ALA A 388 -6.16 -14.88 -6.88
C ALA A 388 -7.35 -13.91 -7.03
N ARG A 389 -7.09 -12.74 -7.61
CA ARG A 389 -8.09 -11.68 -7.84
C ARG A 389 -9.27 -12.15 -8.71
N GLU A 390 -10.46 -11.60 -8.47
CA GLU A 390 -11.69 -11.83 -9.27
C GLU A 390 -12.09 -13.31 -9.35
N GLY A 391 -11.91 -14.06 -8.26
CA GLY A 391 -12.28 -15.48 -8.19
C GLY A 391 -11.41 -16.40 -9.06
N ARG A 392 -10.33 -15.88 -9.64
CA ARG A 392 -9.35 -16.67 -10.39
C ARG A 392 -8.44 -17.44 -9.44
N GLU A 393 -7.65 -18.34 -10.01
CA GLU A 393 -6.55 -18.99 -9.31
C GLU A 393 -5.28 -18.87 -10.14
N GLN A 394 -4.16 -18.75 -9.45
CA GLN A 394 -2.84 -18.59 -10.04
C GLN A 394 -1.78 -19.22 -9.13
N THR A 395 -0.77 -19.82 -9.75
CA THR A 395 0.43 -20.34 -9.08
C THR A 395 1.50 -20.58 -10.16
N ALA A 396 2.70 -20.90 -9.73
CA ALA A 396 3.79 -21.32 -10.59
C ALA A 396 4.65 -22.36 -9.86
N LEU A 397 5.29 -23.24 -10.64
CA LEU A 397 6.13 -24.33 -10.14
C LEU A 397 7.49 -24.29 -10.81
N ALA A 398 8.53 -24.67 -10.08
CA ALA A 398 9.80 -25.08 -10.67
C ALA A 398 10.45 -26.20 -9.85
N VAL A 399 11.26 -27.02 -10.52
CA VAL A 399 11.93 -28.16 -9.91
C VAL A 399 13.43 -28.00 -10.12
N SER A 400 14.21 -28.04 -9.04
CA SER A 400 15.67 -28.03 -9.08
C SER A 400 16.24 -29.43 -9.28
N ALA A 401 17.53 -29.51 -9.64
CA ALA A 401 18.24 -30.76 -9.91
C ALA A 401 18.37 -31.69 -8.68
N ASP A 402 18.19 -31.14 -7.48
CA ASP A 402 18.13 -31.91 -6.22
C ASP A 402 16.71 -32.44 -5.93
N HIS A 403 15.81 -32.40 -6.92
CA HIS A 403 14.39 -32.71 -6.81
C HIS A 403 13.57 -31.86 -5.84
N SER A 404 14.12 -30.75 -5.33
CA SER A 404 13.30 -29.80 -4.57
C SER A 404 12.29 -29.11 -5.50
N VAL A 405 11.06 -28.96 -5.01
CA VAL A 405 9.97 -28.27 -5.72
C VAL A 405 9.75 -26.90 -5.08
N TRP A 406 9.81 -25.87 -5.90
CA TRP A 406 9.42 -24.52 -5.54
C TRP A 406 7.99 -24.25 -6.00
N VAL A 407 7.17 -23.75 -5.07
CA VAL A 407 5.75 -23.49 -5.29
C VAL A 407 5.43 -22.04 -4.94
N VAL A 408 4.77 -21.33 -5.84
CA VAL A 408 4.16 -20.03 -5.50
C VAL A 408 2.84 -20.27 -4.78
N ASP A 409 2.84 -20.09 -3.47
CA ASP A 409 1.65 -20.12 -2.62
C ASP A 409 0.95 -18.74 -2.69
N HIS A 410 0.32 -18.50 -3.85
CA HIS A 410 -0.07 -17.17 -4.33
C HIS A 410 -0.92 -16.38 -3.34
N CYS A 411 -1.93 -17.02 -2.75
CA CYS A 411 -2.84 -16.31 -1.86
C CYS A 411 -2.21 -16.01 -0.48
N ASN A 412 -1.09 -16.63 -0.13
CA ASN A 412 -0.29 -16.31 1.06
C ASN A 412 0.87 -15.37 0.74
N ASN A 413 0.99 -14.87 -0.51
CA ASN A 413 2.05 -13.97 -0.94
C ASN A 413 3.47 -14.49 -0.62
N ARG A 414 3.71 -15.79 -0.88
CA ARG A 414 5.01 -16.42 -0.62
C ARG A 414 5.36 -17.50 -1.64
N MET A 415 6.66 -17.77 -1.74
CA MET A 415 7.20 -18.96 -2.38
C MET A 415 7.65 -19.96 -1.31
N LEU A 416 7.34 -21.23 -1.51
CA LEU A 416 7.71 -22.34 -0.61
C LEU A 416 8.64 -23.30 -1.33
N ARG A 417 9.61 -23.88 -0.60
CA ARG A 417 10.41 -25.02 -1.08
C ARG A 417 10.01 -26.28 -0.33
N PHE A 418 9.77 -27.34 -1.08
CA PHE A 418 9.62 -28.70 -0.59
C PHE A 418 10.81 -29.52 -1.07
N ARG A 419 11.60 -30.09 -0.16
CA ARG A 419 12.70 -30.99 -0.53
C ARG A 419 12.17 -32.28 -1.14
N ALA A 420 13.04 -33.02 -1.83
CA ALA A 420 12.75 -34.35 -2.34
C ALA A 420 12.07 -35.23 -1.27
N GLY A 421 10.88 -35.75 -1.58
CA GLY A 421 10.10 -36.62 -0.68
C GLY A 421 9.45 -35.93 0.52
N ALA A 422 9.65 -34.63 0.74
CA ALA A 422 9.06 -33.90 1.86
C ALA A 422 7.62 -33.48 1.56
N THR A 423 6.74 -33.58 2.57
CA THR A 423 5.36 -33.09 2.52
C THR A 423 5.18 -31.71 3.15
N GLN A 424 6.22 -31.22 3.85
CA GLN A 424 6.26 -29.93 4.52
C GLN A 424 7.34 -29.05 3.90
N SER A 425 7.04 -27.76 3.75
CA SER A 425 8.02 -26.79 3.25
C SER A 425 9.10 -26.53 4.29
N ASP A 426 10.36 -26.46 3.87
CA ASP A 426 11.51 -26.18 4.75
C ASP A 426 12.03 -24.74 4.64
N THR A 427 11.59 -24.02 3.60
CA THR A 427 11.92 -22.61 3.38
C THR A 427 10.70 -21.85 2.88
N GLN A 428 10.66 -20.54 3.18
CA GLN A 428 9.70 -19.61 2.60
C GLN A 428 10.36 -18.29 2.22
N ILE A 429 9.94 -17.70 1.10
CA ILE A 429 10.23 -16.32 0.72
C ILE A 429 8.89 -15.60 0.66
N ALA A 430 8.61 -14.76 1.65
CA ALA A 430 7.36 -14.00 1.75
C ALA A 430 7.64 -12.52 1.53
N TYR A 431 6.76 -11.85 0.80
CA TYR A 431 6.67 -10.39 0.74
C TYR A 431 5.23 -10.00 0.43
N LEU A 432 4.77 -8.87 0.96
CA LEU A 432 3.48 -8.31 0.56
C LEU A 432 3.64 -7.57 -0.77
N PRO A 433 2.82 -7.88 -1.81
CA PRO A 433 2.74 -7.08 -3.03
C PRO A 433 2.11 -5.72 -2.71
N ALA A 434 1.76 -4.92 -3.71
CA ALA A 434 1.00 -3.71 -3.46
C ALA A 434 -0.25 -3.97 -2.64
N PHE A 435 -0.34 -3.31 -1.49
CA PHE A 435 -1.44 -3.43 -0.54
C PHE A 435 -1.71 -2.11 0.16
N TYR A 436 -2.99 -1.82 0.39
CA TYR A 436 -3.48 -0.53 0.88
C TYR A 436 -4.27 -0.63 2.18
N THR A 437 -4.53 -1.86 2.64
CA THR A 437 -5.30 -2.17 3.84
C THR A 437 -4.43 -2.94 4.83
N SER A 438 -4.19 -2.28 5.96
CA SER A 438 -3.58 -2.88 7.14
C SER A 438 -4.28 -2.39 8.38
N THR A 439 -4.23 -3.19 9.44
CA THR A 439 -4.77 -2.80 10.74
C THR A 439 -4.17 -3.66 11.86
N VAL A 440 -4.33 -3.22 13.10
CA VAL A 440 -3.89 -3.93 14.30
C VAL A 440 -5.07 -4.07 15.25
N ASN A 441 -5.20 -5.24 15.85
CA ASN A 441 -6.18 -5.44 16.92
C ASN A 441 -5.72 -4.70 18.18
N HIS A 442 -6.47 -3.70 18.64
CA HIS A 442 -6.00 -2.84 19.74
C HIS A 442 -6.01 -3.56 21.09
N ALA A 443 -6.95 -4.49 21.27
CA ALA A 443 -7.03 -5.32 22.47
C ALA A 443 -5.98 -6.44 22.49
N ASN A 444 -5.40 -6.79 21.33
CA ASN A 444 -4.27 -7.71 21.23
C ASN A 444 -3.32 -7.28 20.11
N PRO A 445 -2.38 -6.35 20.40
CA PRO A 445 -1.49 -5.78 19.39
C PRO A 445 -0.49 -6.75 18.76
N ARG A 446 -0.43 -8.00 19.22
CA ARG A 446 0.30 -9.07 18.53
C ARG A 446 -0.34 -9.40 17.18
N ARG A 447 -1.65 -9.20 17.03
CA ARG A 447 -2.40 -9.55 15.82
C ARG A 447 -2.38 -8.38 14.84
N VAL A 448 -1.48 -8.47 13.88
CA VAL A 448 -1.31 -7.48 12.80
C VAL A 448 -1.85 -8.05 11.50
N PHE A 449 -2.58 -7.24 10.74
CA PHE A 449 -3.25 -7.67 9.53
C PHE A 449 -2.77 -6.89 8.31
N ALA A 450 -2.59 -7.60 7.21
CA ALA A 450 -2.44 -7.02 5.88
C ALA A 450 -3.37 -7.75 4.92
N ASN A 451 -4.31 -7.03 4.31
CA ASN A 451 -5.43 -7.63 3.62
C ASN A 451 -6.15 -8.70 4.49
N PHE A 452 -6.19 -9.97 4.07
CA PHE A 452 -6.75 -11.11 4.83
C PHE A 452 -5.67 -11.96 5.51
N LEU A 453 -4.41 -11.54 5.48
CA LEU A 453 -3.32 -12.21 6.19
C LEU A 453 -3.25 -11.69 7.63
N GLU A 454 -3.09 -12.60 8.57
CA GLU A 454 -2.90 -12.31 9.99
C GLU A 454 -1.52 -12.80 10.45
N PHE A 455 -0.77 -11.89 11.06
CA PHE A 455 0.54 -12.13 11.61
C PHE A 455 0.48 -12.08 13.14
N ASP A 456 1.15 -13.01 13.80
CA ASP A 456 1.53 -12.89 15.20
C ASP A 456 2.88 -12.17 15.26
N VAL A 457 2.91 -11.01 15.90
CA VAL A 457 4.05 -10.09 15.97
C VAL A 457 4.54 -9.97 17.39
N ALA A 458 5.86 -10.05 17.58
CA ALA A 458 6.47 -9.92 18.89
C ALA A 458 6.29 -8.52 19.48
N THR A 459 6.13 -8.49 20.80
CA THR A 459 5.91 -7.29 21.61
C THR A 459 7.09 -6.95 22.51
N ASP A 460 8.18 -7.72 22.41
CA ASP A 460 9.42 -7.53 23.18
C ASP A 460 10.31 -6.40 22.63
N GLY A 461 9.90 -5.75 21.53
CA GLY A 461 10.67 -4.75 20.80
C GLY A 461 11.38 -5.30 19.57
N SER A 462 11.45 -6.62 19.40
CA SER A 462 11.82 -7.20 18.12
C SER A 462 10.69 -6.99 17.11
N ILE A 463 11.03 -6.94 15.82
CA ILE A 463 10.05 -6.98 14.72
C ILE A 463 9.88 -8.41 14.17
N SER A 464 10.05 -9.42 15.04
CA SER A 464 9.82 -10.80 14.64
C SER A 464 8.31 -11.06 14.46
N TRP A 465 7.98 -11.88 13.47
CA TRP A 465 6.60 -12.18 13.13
C TRP A 465 6.48 -13.58 12.54
N THR A 466 5.26 -14.14 12.64
CA THR A 466 4.88 -15.38 11.96
C THR A 466 3.53 -15.16 11.27
N LEU A 467 3.40 -15.57 10.01
CA LEU A 467 2.11 -15.65 9.33
C LEU A 467 1.31 -16.79 9.95
N VAL A 468 0.23 -16.49 10.67
CA VAL A 468 -0.53 -17.49 11.46
C VAL A 468 -1.87 -17.85 10.83
N ARG A 469 -2.50 -16.92 10.10
CA ARG A 469 -3.78 -17.19 9.42
C ARG A 469 -3.91 -16.49 8.09
N ASN A 470 -4.65 -17.11 7.18
CA ASN A 470 -5.14 -16.50 5.95
C ASN A 470 -6.66 -16.68 5.82
N TRP A 471 -7.38 -15.58 5.96
CA TRP A 471 -8.84 -15.54 5.97
C TRP A 471 -9.47 -15.56 4.57
N LEU A 472 -8.66 -15.47 3.50
CA LEU A 472 -9.12 -15.27 2.13
C LEU A 472 -9.79 -16.52 1.52
N ALA A 473 -9.23 -17.70 1.77
CA ALA A 473 -9.64 -18.93 1.08
C ALA A 473 -11.03 -19.39 1.51
N GLY A 474 -11.34 -19.25 2.80
CA GLY A 474 -12.63 -19.59 3.40
C GLY A 474 -13.66 -18.45 3.40
N LEU A 475 -13.48 -17.39 2.60
CA LEU A 475 -14.46 -16.31 2.55
C LEU A 475 -15.85 -16.84 2.15
N PRO A 476 -16.91 -16.51 2.92
CA PRO A 476 -18.28 -16.76 2.53
C PRO A 476 -18.58 -16.17 1.13
N PRO A 477 -19.46 -16.81 0.32
CA PRO A 477 -19.79 -16.34 -1.02
C PRO A 477 -20.21 -14.86 -1.09
N ALA A 478 -20.91 -14.36 -0.06
CA ALA A 478 -21.35 -12.97 0.04
C ALA A 478 -20.20 -11.94 0.11
N LEU A 479 -18.99 -12.39 0.45
CA LEU A 479 -17.78 -11.55 0.53
C LEU A 479 -16.84 -11.74 -0.67
N ASN A 480 -17.24 -12.55 -1.65
CA ASN A 480 -16.41 -12.83 -2.82
C ASN A 480 -16.70 -11.81 -3.92
N ASP A 481 -15.92 -10.73 -3.97
CA ASP A 481 -15.99 -9.68 -4.98
C ASP A 481 -14.60 -9.29 -5.51
N GLN A 482 -14.49 -8.16 -6.21
CA GLN A 482 -13.22 -7.64 -6.72
C GLN A 482 -12.16 -7.35 -5.63
N HIS A 483 -12.54 -7.25 -4.35
CA HIS A 483 -11.65 -7.04 -3.20
C HIS A 483 -11.30 -8.34 -2.46
N ALA A 484 -11.80 -9.49 -2.90
CA ALA A 484 -11.51 -10.79 -2.31
C ALA A 484 -10.14 -11.33 -2.78
N PHE A 485 -9.05 -10.64 -2.44
CA PHE A 485 -7.67 -11.07 -2.66
C PHE A 485 -6.69 -10.37 -1.70
N ASN A 486 -5.46 -10.90 -1.58
CA ASN A 486 -4.41 -10.35 -0.72
C ASN A 486 -3.49 -9.36 -1.45
N GLY A 487 -4.07 -8.24 -1.86
CA GLY A 487 -3.39 -7.09 -2.44
C GLY A 487 -4.35 -5.91 -2.59
N LEU A 488 -3.82 -4.76 -3.02
CA LEU A 488 -4.49 -3.47 -3.13
C LEU A 488 -5.43 -3.22 -1.93
N PHE A 489 -6.69 -2.89 -2.17
CA PHE A 489 -7.71 -2.60 -1.15
C PHE A 489 -8.44 -3.83 -0.58
N GLY A 490 -7.97 -5.06 -0.85
CA GLY A 490 -8.61 -6.27 -0.35
C GLY A 490 -8.51 -6.43 1.17
N GLY A 491 -9.40 -7.19 1.80
CA GLY A 491 -9.21 -7.57 3.21
C GLY A 491 -9.76 -6.65 4.29
N LEU A 492 -9.16 -6.74 5.47
CA LEU A 492 -9.67 -6.19 6.73
C LEU A 492 -9.20 -4.73 6.92
N ARG A 493 -10.15 -3.82 7.13
CA ARG A 493 -9.89 -2.38 7.35
C ARG A 493 -9.75 -2.01 8.82
N THR A 494 -10.38 -2.77 9.69
CA THR A 494 -10.30 -2.61 11.15
C THR A 494 -10.55 -3.98 11.77
N VAL A 495 -9.83 -4.31 12.83
CA VAL A 495 -10.04 -5.53 13.62
C VAL A 495 -10.03 -5.16 15.10
N GLN A 496 -11.00 -5.63 15.87
CA GLN A 496 -11.10 -5.39 17.31
C GLN A 496 -11.58 -6.63 18.05
N THR A 497 -10.93 -6.96 19.16
CA THR A 497 -11.51 -7.88 20.15
C THR A 497 -12.36 -7.06 21.11
N LEU A 498 -13.66 -7.38 21.16
CA LEU A 498 -14.62 -6.64 21.95
C LEU A 498 -14.77 -7.24 23.35
N SER A 499 -15.59 -6.59 24.20
CA SER A 499 -15.76 -6.96 25.60
C SER A 499 -16.34 -8.36 25.85
N ASN A 500 -16.94 -9.01 24.84
CA ASN A 500 -17.34 -10.41 24.90
C ASN A 500 -16.19 -11.41 24.63
N GLY A 501 -14.95 -10.93 24.44
CA GLY A 501 -13.78 -11.75 24.15
C GLY A 501 -13.67 -12.24 22.70
N ARG A 502 -14.62 -11.90 21.82
CA ARG A 502 -14.61 -12.30 20.41
C ARG A 502 -13.99 -11.20 19.54
N THR A 503 -13.42 -11.61 18.40
CA THR A 503 -12.77 -10.69 17.47
C THR A 503 -13.64 -10.43 16.25
N TYR A 504 -13.83 -9.15 15.95
CA TYR A 504 -14.61 -8.68 14.82
C TYR A 504 -13.74 -7.84 13.90
N GLY A 505 -14.02 -7.92 12.61
CA GLY A 505 -13.38 -7.12 11.58
C GLY A 505 -14.39 -6.38 10.73
N VAL A 506 -13.91 -5.41 9.96
CA VAL A 506 -14.69 -4.75 8.90
C VAL A 506 -14.00 -5.00 7.56
N VAL A 507 -14.75 -5.52 6.60
CA VAL A 507 -14.33 -5.69 5.19
C VAL A 507 -15.19 -4.84 4.28
N LEU A 508 -14.70 -4.54 3.07
CA LEU A 508 -15.53 -4.01 1.98
C LEU A 508 -15.89 -5.16 1.05
N ALA A 509 -17.19 -5.38 0.82
CA ALA A 509 -17.69 -6.36 -0.12
C ALA A 509 -18.91 -5.79 -0.86
N GLN A 510 -18.94 -5.93 -2.18
CA GLN A 510 -20.04 -5.48 -3.05
C GLN A 510 -20.39 -3.99 -2.83
N GLY A 511 -19.37 -3.16 -2.62
CA GLY A 511 -19.52 -1.72 -2.34
C GLY A 511 -20.02 -1.38 -0.93
N ARG A 512 -20.25 -2.37 -0.06
CA ARG A 512 -20.76 -2.18 1.30
C ARG A 512 -19.75 -2.63 2.34
N GLN A 513 -19.75 -1.95 3.48
CA GLN A 513 -18.98 -2.45 4.62
C GLN A 513 -19.72 -3.60 5.29
N VAL A 514 -18.98 -4.64 5.66
CA VAL A 514 -19.52 -5.82 6.33
C VAL A 514 -18.72 -6.07 7.59
N ILE A 515 -19.42 -6.16 8.71
CA ILE A 515 -18.88 -6.62 9.98
C ILE A 515 -18.84 -8.14 9.93
N VAL A 516 -17.69 -8.67 10.28
CA VAL A 516 -17.36 -10.10 10.24
C VAL A 516 -16.78 -10.52 11.58
N GLU A 517 -16.99 -11.76 11.96
CA GLU A 517 -16.28 -12.38 13.08
C GLU A 517 -15.08 -13.17 12.56
N LEU A 518 -13.96 -13.10 13.30
CA LEU A 518 -12.77 -13.90 13.11
C LEU A 518 -12.71 -14.95 14.24
N PRO A 519 -13.39 -16.10 14.09
CA PRO A 519 -13.46 -17.11 15.14
C PRO A 519 -12.11 -17.79 15.40
N PRO A 520 -11.85 -18.36 16.59
CA PRO A 520 -10.60 -19.08 16.88
C PRO A 520 -10.30 -20.24 15.92
N SER A 521 -11.34 -20.86 15.36
CA SER A 521 -11.27 -21.94 14.38
C SER A 521 -12.36 -21.78 13.33
N GLY A 522 -12.10 -22.28 12.12
CA GLY A 522 -13.05 -22.20 11.01
C GLY A 522 -12.95 -20.90 10.21
N PRO A 523 -13.73 -20.79 9.11
CA PRO A 523 -13.73 -19.61 8.26
C PRO A 523 -14.30 -18.39 9.00
N LEU A 524 -14.01 -17.20 8.46
CA LEU A 524 -14.62 -15.98 8.95
C LEU A 524 -16.15 -16.01 8.71
N ARG A 525 -16.92 -15.45 9.65
CA ARG A 525 -18.39 -15.44 9.63
C ARG A 525 -18.93 -14.04 9.36
N VAL A 526 -19.94 -13.91 8.50
CA VAL A 526 -20.66 -12.64 8.32
C VAL A 526 -21.54 -12.38 9.54
N VAL A 527 -21.42 -11.19 10.12
CA VAL A 527 -22.22 -10.74 11.26
C VAL A 527 -23.28 -9.75 10.79
N LYS A 528 -22.86 -8.64 10.16
CA LYS A 528 -23.78 -7.57 9.77
C LYS A 528 -23.29 -6.83 8.53
N MET A 529 -24.15 -6.73 7.53
CA MET A 529 -23.91 -5.82 6.40
C MET A 529 -24.38 -4.42 6.77
N LEU A 530 -23.47 -3.45 6.76
CA LEU A 530 -23.79 -2.06 7.09
C LEU A 530 -24.57 -1.40 5.95
N ALA A 531 -25.42 -0.45 6.30
CA ALA A 531 -26.14 0.36 5.33
C ALA A 531 -25.15 1.18 4.48
N MET A 532 -25.52 1.47 3.23
CA MET A 532 -24.80 2.47 2.45
C MET A 532 -24.91 3.83 3.14
N PRO A 533 -23.84 4.65 3.13
CA PRO A 533 -23.93 5.99 3.68
C PRO A 533 -24.99 6.79 2.92
N LEU A 534 -25.80 7.54 3.67
CA LEU A 534 -26.70 8.53 3.09
C LEU A 534 -25.89 9.64 2.38
N PRO A 535 -26.49 10.39 1.43
CA PRO A 535 -25.84 11.54 0.87
C PRO A 535 -25.31 12.48 1.96
N ARG A 536 -24.07 12.97 1.79
CA ARG A 536 -23.34 13.81 2.76
C ARG A 536 -22.89 13.13 4.06
N ASN A 537 -23.13 11.83 4.22
CA ASN A 537 -22.56 11.05 5.31
C ASN A 537 -21.25 10.41 4.87
N THR A 538 -20.29 10.30 5.79
CA THR A 538 -19.12 9.46 5.56
C THR A 538 -19.50 7.99 5.68
N HIS A 539 -18.67 7.11 5.13
CA HIS A 539 -18.76 5.68 5.49
C HIS A 539 -18.61 5.51 7.00
N THR A 540 -19.32 4.51 7.54
CA THR A 540 -19.18 4.10 8.93
C THR A 540 -17.80 3.48 9.16
N VAL A 541 -17.26 3.57 10.37
CA VAL A 541 -16.04 2.86 10.81
C VAL A 541 -16.25 2.33 12.22
N MET A 542 -15.57 1.23 12.56
CA MET A 542 -15.58 0.65 13.89
C MET A 542 -14.43 1.24 14.74
N TYR A 543 -14.74 1.58 15.99
CA TYR A 543 -13.78 2.08 16.97
C TYR A 543 -13.37 0.98 17.95
N GLU A 544 -12.37 1.29 18.77
CA GLU A 544 -11.66 0.34 19.64
C GLU A 544 -12.58 -0.27 20.69
N ASN A 545 -13.59 0.48 21.12
CA ASN A 545 -14.64 0.02 22.04
C ASN A 545 -15.81 -0.70 21.34
N GLY A 546 -15.74 -0.89 20.02
CA GLY A 546 -16.79 -1.49 19.20
C GLY A 546 -17.91 -0.54 18.77
N ASP A 547 -17.87 0.74 19.15
CA ASP A 547 -18.81 1.71 18.62
C ASP A 547 -18.64 1.86 17.11
N LEU A 548 -19.75 2.15 16.43
CA LEU A 548 -19.71 2.57 15.03
C LEU A 548 -19.77 4.09 14.96
N GLY A 549 -19.02 4.69 14.04
CA GLY A 549 -19.06 6.14 13.86
C GLY A 549 -18.91 6.57 12.41
N HIS A 550 -19.44 7.75 12.13
CA HIS A 550 -19.40 8.42 10.83
C HIS A 550 -19.53 9.92 11.08
N ALA A 551 -19.46 10.75 10.05
CA ALA A 551 -19.88 12.14 10.11
C ALA A 551 -21.04 12.44 9.16
N VAL A 552 -21.78 13.49 9.50
CA VAL A 552 -22.87 14.06 8.69
C VAL A 552 -22.50 15.51 8.38
N THR A 553 -22.42 15.85 7.09
CA THR A 553 -22.15 17.23 6.66
C THR A 553 -23.43 17.94 6.26
N GLY A 554 -23.82 18.95 7.03
CA GLY A 554 -24.95 19.84 6.78
C GLY A 554 -24.59 20.99 5.82
N ALA A 555 -25.42 22.03 5.82
CA ALA A 555 -25.17 23.24 5.01
C ALA A 555 -24.12 24.16 5.66
N SER A 556 -24.06 24.22 6.98
CA SER A 556 -23.21 25.14 7.74
C SER A 556 -22.40 24.47 8.86
N SER A 557 -22.56 23.15 9.06
CA SER A 557 -21.85 22.40 10.10
C SER A 557 -21.56 20.95 9.69
N GLN A 558 -20.56 20.34 10.32
CA GLN A 558 -20.29 18.91 10.24
C GLN A 558 -20.40 18.30 11.65
N HIS A 559 -21.08 17.16 11.74
CA HIS A 559 -21.37 16.47 12.99
C HIS A 559 -20.65 15.13 13.01
N ALA A 560 -19.83 14.87 14.03
CA ALA A 560 -19.25 13.55 14.28
C ALA A 560 -20.26 12.71 15.07
N MET A 561 -20.71 11.61 14.49
CA MET A 561 -21.76 10.74 15.03
C MET A 561 -21.18 9.43 15.60
N ARG A 562 -21.85 8.89 16.63
CA ARG A 562 -21.58 7.57 17.20
C ARG A 562 -22.83 6.75 17.44
N LEU A 563 -22.82 5.52 16.96
CA LEU A 563 -23.76 4.48 17.36
C LEU A 563 -23.08 3.62 18.42
N ARG A 564 -23.56 3.69 19.66
CA ARG A 564 -22.94 3.00 20.79
C ARG A 564 -23.17 1.50 20.71
N LEU A 565 -22.13 0.71 20.98
CA LEU A 565 -22.27 -0.71 21.24
C LEU A 565 -22.99 -0.87 22.59
N THR A 566 -24.19 -1.44 22.56
CA THR A 566 -25.05 -1.60 23.76
C THR A 566 -24.94 -2.98 24.38
N GLY A 567 -24.46 -3.96 23.62
CA GLY A 567 -24.26 -5.32 24.12
C GLY A 567 -24.06 -6.30 22.98
N PHE A 568 -24.42 -7.55 23.25
CA PHE A 568 -24.34 -8.65 22.29
C PHE A 568 -25.65 -9.45 22.33
N ASP A 569 -26.07 -10.01 21.20
CA ASP A 569 -27.24 -10.88 21.14
C ASP A 569 -26.93 -12.30 21.63
N GLY A 570 -27.92 -13.19 21.54
CA GLY A 570 -27.77 -14.60 21.95
C GLY A 570 -26.77 -15.41 21.12
N GLN A 571 -26.40 -14.95 19.92
CA GLN A 571 -25.31 -15.54 19.13
C GLN A 571 -23.96 -14.91 19.46
N GLY A 572 -23.93 -13.96 20.39
CA GLY A 572 -22.78 -13.18 20.76
C GLY A 572 -22.41 -12.14 19.70
N ASP A 573 -23.32 -11.74 18.82
CA ASP A 573 -23.07 -10.70 17.82
C ASP A 573 -23.29 -9.29 18.39
N PRO A 574 -22.42 -8.31 18.04
CA PRO A 574 -22.52 -6.95 18.56
C PRO A 574 -23.85 -6.31 18.19
N VAL A 575 -24.49 -5.72 19.20
CA VAL A 575 -25.74 -4.97 19.09
C VAL A 575 -25.44 -3.51 19.40
N TRP A 576 -25.93 -2.62 18.55
CA TRP A 576 -25.78 -1.18 18.72
C TRP A 576 -27.13 -0.54 18.99
N GLY A 577 -27.12 0.66 19.58
CA GLY A 577 -28.31 1.49 19.72
C GLY A 577 -29.01 1.76 18.38
N SER A 578 -30.28 2.17 18.44
CA SER A 578 -31.05 2.55 17.25
C SER A 578 -30.60 3.88 16.66
N ASP A 579 -30.25 4.84 17.52
CA ASP A 579 -30.05 6.23 17.14
C ASP A 579 -28.60 6.67 17.40
N PRO A 580 -27.93 7.27 16.40
CA PRO A 580 -26.59 7.79 16.59
C PRO A 580 -26.62 9.06 17.44
N VAL A 581 -25.68 9.18 18.37
CA VAL A 581 -25.46 10.39 19.18
C VAL A 581 -24.42 11.28 18.52
N THR A 582 -24.64 12.60 18.56
CA THR A 582 -23.63 13.58 18.16
C THR A 582 -22.55 13.65 19.24
N LEU A 583 -21.30 13.32 18.89
CA LEU A 583 -20.16 13.53 19.79
C LEU A 583 -19.74 14.99 19.84
N ALA A 584 -19.71 15.66 18.69
CA ALA A 584 -19.41 17.08 18.57
C ALA A 584 -19.87 17.58 17.20
N SER A 585 -20.13 18.87 17.12
CA SER A 585 -20.36 19.58 15.85
C SER A 585 -19.33 20.68 15.68
N VAL A 586 -19.00 20.99 14.43
CA VAL A 586 -18.11 22.09 14.09
C VAL A 586 -18.71 22.92 12.94
N PRO A 587 -18.56 24.25 12.95
CA PRO A 587 -19.02 25.11 11.87
C PRO A 587 -18.14 24.97 10.61
N LEU A 588 -18.76 25.05 9.44
CA LEU A 588 -18.09 25.05 8.14
C LEU A 588 -17.63 26.47 7.78
N LEU A 589 -16.53 26.91 8.40
CA LEU A 589 -15.91 28.20 8.12
C LEU A 589 -14.91 28.10 6.94
N PRO A 590 -14.67 29.18 6.18
CA PRO A 590 -13.54 29.25 5.26
C PRO A 590 -12.24 28.87 5.99
N GLY A 591 -11.43 27.99 5.39
CA GLY A 591 -10.18 27.55 6.01
C GLY A 591 -10.31 26.48 7.12
N SER A 592 -11.51 26.01 7.45
CA SER A 592 -11.69 25.05 8.57
C SER A 592 -11.47 23.58 8.18
N PRO A 593 -10.93 22.74 9.11
CA PRO A 593 -10.49 21.37 8.85
C PRO A 593 -11.62 20.33 8.98
N HIS A 594 -12.66 20.46 8.16
CA HIS A 594 -13.75 19.47 8.09
C HIS A 594 -13.55 18.51 6.91
N TYR A 595 -14.15 17.32 6.98
CA TYR A 595 -14.07 16.35 5.89
C TYR A 595 -14.82 16.84 4.64
N ARG A 596 -14.14 16.87 3.48
CA ARG A 596 -14.67 17.39 2.20
C ARG A 596 -14.89 16.33 1.11
N GLY A 597 -14.93 15.05 1.46
CA GLY A 597 -15.13 13.99 0.45
C GLY A 597 -13.85 13.61 -0.33
N ALA A 598 -12.68 14.04 0.15
CA ALA A 598 -11.41 13.69 -0.48
C ALA A 598 -11.14 12.17 -0.40
N PHE A 599 -10.49 11.65 -1.44
CA PHE A 599 -9.98 10.29 -1.43
C PHE A 599 -8.74 10.20 -0.54
N SER A 600 -8.78 9.22 0.37
CA SER A 600 -7.76 8.99 1.40
C SER A 600 -7.39 7.51 1.53
N GLY A 601 -7.85 6.67 0.59
CA GLY A 601 -7.77 5.20 0.64
C GLY A 601 -8.70 4.57 1.68
N MET A 602 -8.62 5.01 2.94
CA MET A 602 -9.48 4.56 4.04
C MET A 602 -10.60 5.57 4.36
N PRO A 603 -11.77 5.13 4.84
CA PRO A 603 -12.81 6.03 5.35
C PRO A 603 -12.28 6.97 6.44
N PRO A 604 -12.78 8.22 6.52
CA PRO A 604 -12.35 9.16 7.55
C PRO A 604 -12.75 8.67 8.95
N ARG A 605 -11.88 8.93 9.92
CA ARG A 605 -12.10 8.67 11.35
C ARG A 605 -12.24 10.00 12.09
N PHE A 606 -12.98 9.97 13.19
CA PHE A 606 -13.18 11.10 14.11
C PHE A 606 -12.86 10.61 15.53
N PRO A 607 -11.56 10.40 15.86
CA PRO A 607 -11.15 9.80 17.12
C PRO A 607 -11.38 10.75 18.30
N LEU A 608 -11.52 10.16 19.50
CA LEU A 608 -11.66 10.88 20.77
C LEU A 608 -10.32 10.81 21.52
N THR A 609 -9.78 11.95 21.95
CA THR A 609 -8.60 11.98 22.83
C THR A 609 -8.95 11.51 24.25
N GLY A 610 -7.95 11.19 25.06
CA GLY A 610 -8.13 10.79 26.46
C GLY A 610 -8.83 11.84 27.34
N SER A 611 -8.73 13.11 26.95
CA SER A 611 -9.38 14.25 27.61
C SER A 611 -10.76 14.61 27.03
N GLY A 612 -11.26 13.86 26.04
CA GLY A 612 -12.59 14.10 25.48
C GLY A 612 -12.63 15.15 24.37
N LYS A 613 -11.60 15.25 23.51
CA LYS A 613 -11.63 16.10 22.29
C LYS A 613 -11.89 15.24 21.06
N VAL A 614 -12.88 15.63 20.27
CA VAL A 614 -13.25 14.96 19.02
C VAL A 614 -12.46 15.58 17.88
N VAL A 615 -11.64 14.78 17.20
CA VAL A 615 -10.74 15.25 16.16
C VAL A 615 -11.41 15.19 14.79
N PHE A 616 -11.23 16.25 14.00
CA PHE A 616 -11.64 16.38 12.61
C PHE A 616 -10.41 16.59 11.73
N PHE A 617 -10.44 16.05 10.52
CA PHE A 617 -9.32 16.10 9.59
C PHE A 617 -9.83 16.31 8.16
N ASP A 618 -9.24 17.28 7.47
CA ASP A 618 -9.47 17.54 6.05
C ASP A 618 -8.30 16.98 5.23
N GLN A 619 -8.54 15.83 4.57
CA GLN A 619 -7.55 15.20 3.70
C GLN A 619 -7.37 15.91 2.35
N SER A 620 -8.23 16.87 2.02
CA SER A 620 -8.32 17.43 0.68
C SER A 620 -7.10 18.27 0.33
N VAL A 621 -6.65 18.15 -0.91
CA VAL A 621 -5.64 19.05 -1.51
C VAL A 621 -6.29 20.19 -2.29
N VAL A 622 -7.62 20.27 -2.28
CA VAL A 622 -8.41 21.32 -2.97
C VAL A 622 -9.53 21.85 -2.07
N GLY A 623 -9.84 23.13 -2.23
CA GLY A 623 -10.99 23.75 -1.57
C GLY A 623 -10.76 24.16 -0.11
N ASN A 624 -9.53 24.02 0.39
CA ASN A 624 -9.12 24.51 1.69
C ASN A 624 -7.66 24.96 1.63
N GLU A 625 -7.41 26.22 2.00
CA GLU A 625 -6.07 26.80 2.11
C GLU A 625 -5.82 27.34 3.53
N GLY A 626 -6.65 26.92 4.49
CA GLY A 626 -6.50 27.23 5.91
C GLY A 626 -5.86 26.05 6.65
N PHE A 627 -6.56 25.51 7.65
CA PHE A 627 -6.12 24.42 8.50
C PHE A 627 -6.67 23.07 8.06
N HIS A 628 -5.90 22.01 8.30
CA HIS A 628 -6.28 20.64 7.92
C HIS A 628 -6.57 19.72 9.10
N LEU A 629 -6.18 20.08 10.33
CA LEU A 629 -6.50 19.32 11.55
C LEU A 629 -7.22 20.22 12.54
N GLY A 630 -8.26 19.72 13.21
CA GLY A 630 -8.93 20.48 14.27
C GLY A 630 -9.58 19.57 15.31
N ALA A 631 -10.00 20.13 16.42
CA ALA A 631 -10.84 19.41 17.37
C ALA A 631 -11.90 20.28 18.03
N ALA A 632 -12.95 19.63 18.49
CA ALA A 632 -14.01 20.20 19.32
C ALA A 632 -14.09 19.44 20.65
N ALA A 633 -14.62 20.09 21.68
CA ALA A 633 -14.93 19.42 22.95
C ALA A 633 -16.00 18.35 22.71
N LEU A 634 -16.00 17.28 23.52
CA LEU A 634 -17.14 16.37 23.60
C LEU A 634 -18.40 17.16 23.98
N GLY A 635 -19.45 17.05 23.17
CA GLY A 635 -20.68 17.85 23.25
C GLY A 635 -20.57 19.26 22.67
N GLY A 636 -19.38 19.70 22.28
CA GLY A 636 -19.11 21.02 21.72
C GLY A 636 -19.77 21.24 20.35
N GLN A 637 -19.98 22.51 20.02
CA GLN A 637 -20.58 22.96 18.76
C GLN A 637 -19.65 23.89 17.96
N ASP A 638 -18.38 24.00 18.38
CA ASP A 638 -17.42 24.93 17.85
C ASP A 638 -15.99 24.39 17.98
N TRP A 639 -15.07 24.97 17.20
CA TRP A 639 -13.66 24.62 17.23
C TRP A 639 -13.03 25.00 18.57
N LEU A 640 -12.36 24.04 19.22
CA LEU A 640 -11.42 24.32 20.30
C LEU A 640 -10.08 24.76 19.74
N TRP A 641 -9.63 24.14 18.66
CA TRP A 641 -8.40 24.52 18.00
C TRP A 641 -8.41 24.04 16.56
N GLN A 642 -7.64 24.73 15.74
CA GLN A 642 -7.36 24.39 14.35
C GLN A 642 -5.83 24.44 14.18
N ALA A 643 -5.28 23.50 13.44
CA ALA A 643 -3.85 23.25 13.32
C ALA A 643 -3.52 22.65 11.95
N SER A 644 -2.23 22.41 11.70
CA SER A 644 -1.73 21.94 10.41
C SER A 644 -2.13 22.90 9.26
N PRO A 645 -1.59 24.14 9.24
CA PRO A 645 -1.91 25.11 8.20
C PRO A 645 -1.47 24.64 6.82
N SER A 646 -2.12 25.14 5.80
CA SER A 646 -1.72 24.96 4.41
C SER A 646 -0.36 25.59 4.19
N GLY A 647 0.54 24.87 3.53
CA GLY A 647 1.91 25.31 3.36
C GLY A 647 2.80 24.28 2.70
N ALA A 648 4.04 24.67 2.38
CA ALA A 648 5.06 23.73 1.97
C ALA A 648 5.26 22.65 3.05
N LEU A 649 5.57 21.42 2.65
CA LEU A 649 5.88 20.33 3.57
C LEU A 649 7.22 20.59 4.32
N ASP A 650 7.13 21.38 5.38
CA ASP A 650 8.22 22.08 6.07
C ASP A 650 8.88 21.28 7.21
N GLY A 651 8.40 20.08 7.50
CA GLY A 651 8.85 19.31 8.66
C GLY A 651 8.24 19.78 9.98
N LYS A 652 7.33 20.78 9.94
CA LYS A 652 6.67 21.41 11.08
C LYS A 652 5.14 21.25 11.01
N GLY A 653 4.68 20.23 10.30
CA GLY A 653 3.28 19.82 10.26
C GLY A 653 2.40 20.69 9.36
N SER A 654 2.96 21.39 8.38
CA SER A 654 2.16 22.04 7.33
C SER A 654 1.62 21.02 6.32
N PHE A 655 0.47 21.34 5.72
CA PHE A 655 -0.20 20.50 4.73
C PHE A 655 -0.10 21.10 3.33
N GLN A 656 0.47 20.38 2.37
CA GLN A 656 0.66 20.91 1.02
C GLN A 656 -0.58 20.67 0.15
N THR A 657 -1.11 21.75 -0.44
CA THR A 657 -2.33 21.74 -1.26
C THR A 657 -2.00 21.90 -2.75
N LYS A 658 -3.00 21.76 -3.62
CA LYS A 658 -2.86 22.01 -5.07
C LYS A 658 -2.60 23.47 -5.41
N ALA A 659 -2.99 24.42 -4.55
CA ALA A 659 -2.66 25.83 -4.77
C ALA A 659 -1.14 26.08 -4.69
N ILE A 660 -0.44 25.29 -3.87
CA ILE A 660 1.02 25.34 -3.70
C ILE A 660 1.71 24.41 -4.70
N ASP A 661 1.15 23.23 -4.91
CA ASP A 661 1.69 22.18 -5.79
C ASP A 661 0.60 21.58 -6.68
N GLY A 662 0.50 22.11 -7.90
CA GLY A 662 -0.48 21.66 -8.89
C GLY A 662 -0.31 20.21 -9.34
N SER A 663 0.78 19.52 -8.99
CA SER A 663 0.99 18.12 -9.35
C SER A 663 0.41 17.12 -8.35
N THR A 664 0.26 17.48 -7.07
CA THR A 664 -0.28 16.58 -6.04
C THR A 664 -1.72 16.20 -6.37
N HIS A 665 -2.03 14.91 -6.49
CA HIS A 665 -3.39 14.43 -6.73
C HIS A 665 -4.18 14.15 -5.45
N TYR A 666 -3.53 13.53 -4.48
CA TYR A 666 -4.13 13.12 -3.21
C TYR A 666 -3.20 13.46 -2.04
N GLY A 667 -3.75 13.91 -0.92
CA GLY A 667 -2.99 14.45 0.21
C GLY A 667 -3.06 13.59 1.46
N GLY A 668 -4.07 13.84 2.30
CA GLY A 668 -4.21 13.20 3.61
C GLY A 668 -4.75 11.77 3.56
N ASN A 669 -4.50 10.99 4.63
CA ASN A 669 -5.06 9.65 4.83
C ASN A 669 -6.09 9.59 5.99
N ALA A 670 -5.84 8.83 7.05
CA ALA A 670 -6.68 8.77 8.24
C ALA A 670 -5.97 9.39 9.46
N VAL A 671 -6.76 10.00 10.35
CA VAL A 671 -6.30 10.49 11.66
C VAL A 671 -6.62 9.47 12.75
N TRP A 672 -5.70 9.30 13.69
CA TRP A 672 -5.82 8.46 14.87
C TRP A 672 -5.49 9.25 16.12
N ALA A 673 -6.04 8.85 17.26
CA ALA A 673 -5.66 9.40 18.56
C ALA A 673 -5.48 8.29 19.60
N HIS A 674 -4.49 8.46 20.48
CA HIS A 674 -4.27 7.64 21.66
C HIS A 674 -3.84 8.52 22.84
N GLY A 675 -4.66 8.58 23.89
CA GLY A 675 -4.42 9.51 25.00
C GLY A 675 -4.38 10.95 24.48
N ARG A 676 -3.25 11.63 24.69
CA ARG A 676 -3.00 13.00 24.21
C ARG A 676 -2.43 13.10 22.79
N HIS A 677 -2.07 11.97 22.17
CA HIS A 677 -1.36 11.94 20.90
C HIS A 677 -2.34 11.81 19.73
N ILE A 678 -2.19 12.69 18.74
CA ILE A 678 -2.97 12.70 17.51
C ILE A 678 -1.99 12.54 16.34
N VAL A 679 -2.19 11.51 15.52
CA VAL A 679 -1.35 11.25 14.35
C VAL A 679 -2.22 11.11 13.11
N PHE A 680 -1.91 11.88 12.07
CA PHE A 680 -2.44 11.66 10.73
C PHE A 680 -1.29 11.52 9.74
N GLY A 681 -1.55 10.96 8.56
CA GLY A 681 -0.59 10.90 7.47
C GLY A 681 -0.96 11.74 6.26
N TYR A 682 0.08 12.13 5.54
CA TYR A 682 0.07 12.79 4.24
C TYR A 682 0.82 11.86 3.28
N HIS A 683 0.09 11.08 2.48
CA HIS A 683 0.70 10.17 1.51
C HIS A 683 1.22 10.96 0.30
N GLY A 684 0.49 11.98 -0.13
CA GLY A 684 0.96 12.94 -1.13
C GLY A 684 1.25 12.30 -2.48
N GLU A 685 0.26 11.71 -3.15
CA GLU A 685 0.46 11.10 -4.46
C GLU A 685 0.78 12.17 -5.51
N PHE A 686 1.86 11.98 -6.26
CA PHE A 686 2.45 12.98 -7.17
C PHE A 686 2.84 14.29 -6.47
N HIS A 687 3.24 14.21 -5.21
CA HIS A 687 3.81 15.34 -4.48
C HIS A 687 5.09 15.85 -5.14
N LYS A 688 5.14 17.16 -5.37
CA LYS A 688 6.35 17.88 -5.75
C LYS A 688 7.08 18.38 -4.51
N ASP A 689 8.33 17.98 -4.39
CA ASP A 689 9.25 18.62 -3.46
C ASP A 689 9.62 20.01 -4.01
N LEU A 690 9.22 21.06 -3.29
CA LEU A 690 9.44 22.44 -3.73
C LEU A 690 10.92 22.86 -3.73
N GLN A 691 11.78 22.13 -3.01
CA GLN A 691 13.22 22.42 -2.97
C GLN A 691 13.94 21.83 -4.18
N THR A 692 13.55 20.62 -4.61
CA THR A 692 14.25 19.89 -5.70
C THR A 692 13.49 19.93 -7.03
N GLY A 693 12.20 20.24 -7.00
CA GLY A 693 11.29 20.15 -8.15
C GLY A 693 10.89 18.73 -8.54
N GLN A 694 11.39 17.70 -7.84
CA GLN A 694 11.09 16.29 -8.14
C GLN A 694 9.68 15.92 -7.68
N VAL A 695 9.01 15.08 -8.47
CA VAL A 695 7.65 14.58 -8.22
C VAL A 695 7.71 13.11 -7.80
N GLY A 696 6.95 12.75 -6.78
CA GLY A 696 6.93 11.40 -6.21
C GLY A 696 5.80 11.25 -5.20
N GLN A 697 6.06 10.54 -4.12
CA GLN A 697 5.15 10.38 -2.99
C GLN A 697 5.80 10.93 -1.71
N ALA A 698 5.02 11.60 -0.87
CA ALA A 698 5.54 12.26 0.32
C ALA A 698 5.70 11.31 1.52
N ASN A 699 4.70 10.45 1.73
CA ASN A 699 4.60 9.48 2.84
C ASN A 699 5.14 10.03 4.18
N GLN A 700 4.50 11.10 4.66
CA GLN A 700 4.80 11.73 5.94
C GLN A 700 3.67 11.48 6.93
N PHE A 701 4.01 11.52 8.21
CA PHE A 701 3.07 11.48 9.33
C PHE A 701 3.32 12.69 10.22
N MET A 702 2.23 13.32 10.65
CA MET A 702 2.24 14.51 11.47
C MET A 702 1.69 14.14 12.84
N HIS A 703 2.43 14.51 13.88
CA HIS A 703 2.14 14.18 15.26
C HIS A 703 1.81 15.48 16.01
N PHE A 704 0.63 15.53 16.59
CA PHE A 704 0.12 16.66 17.36
C PHE A 704 -0.30 16.20 18.76
N ASP A 705 -0.24 17.14 19.69
CA ASP A 705 -0.84 17.03 21.00
C ASP A 705 -2.32 17.41 20.93
N GLU A 706 -3.11 16.88 21.87
CA GLU A 706 -4.51 17.22 22.04
C GLU A 706 -4.77 18.72 22.31
N SER A 707 -3.76 19.52 22.66
CA SER A 707 -3.84 20.98 22.75
C SER A 707 -3.84 21.70 21.40
N GLY A 708 -3.64 20.97 20.29
CA GLY A 708 -3.47 21.53 18.94
C GLY A 708 -2.02 21.85 18.60
N LEU A 709 -1.08 21.68 19.54
CA LEU A 709 0.35 21.99 19.34
C LEU A 709 1.10 20.83 18.69
N PHE A 710 2.02 21.16 17.80
CA PHE A 710 2.81 20.21 17.02
C PHE A 710 3.86 19.49 17.89
N LEU A 711 4.03 18.18 17.69
CA LEU A 711 5.02 17.34 18.38
C LEU A 711 6.09 16.77 17.45
N GLY A 712 5.82 16.65 16.14
CA GLY A 712 6.83 16.20 15.19
C GLY A 712 6.27 15.70 13.87
N GLN A 713 7.14 15.54 12.89
CA GLN A 713 6.82 15.00 11.58
C GLN A 713 7.88 13.97 11.19
N PHE A 714 7.43 12.83 10.65
CA PHE A 714 8.29 11.70 10.33
C PHE A 714 7.80 10.94 9.09
N GLY A 715 8.59 9.98 8.61
CA GLY A 715 8.35 9.28 7.34
C GLY A 715 9.34 9.70 6.26
N GLN A 716 9.23 9.12 5.06
CA GLN A 716 10.22 9.26 4.01
C GLN A 716 9.59 9.54 2.64
N ARG A 717 9.94 10.70 2.07
CA ARG A 717 9.56 11.10 0.71
C ARG A 717 10.33 10.29 -0.33
N SER A 718 9.71 9.93 -1.45
CA SER A 718 10.35 9.30 -2.61
C SER A 718 10.84 10.32 -3.66
N THR A 719 10.65 11.62 -3.41
CA THR A 719 11.12 12.76 -4.23
C THR A 719 12.61 13.05 -4.11
N ARG A 720 13.39 12.10 -3.59
CA ARG A 720 14.85 12.22 -3.49
C ARG A 720 15.51 10.88 -3.79
N PRO A 721 16.72 10.87 -4.37
CA PRO A 721 17.48 9.64 -4.52
C PRO A 721 17.67 8.93 -3.18
N ALA A 722 17.30 7.65 -3.13
CA ALA A 722 17.31 6.86 -1.91
C ALA A 722 17.71 5.41 -2.24
N PRO A 723 18.54 4.76 -1.40
CA PRO A 723 18.73 3.32 -1.52
C PRO A 723 17.39 2.62 -1.25
N HIS A 724 17.14 1.48 -1.92
CA HIS A 724 15.90 0.72 -1.73
C HIS A 724 15.68 0.20 -0.30
N SER A 725 16.71 0.21 0.54
CA SER A 725 16.68 -0.17 1.94
C SER A 725 16.52 1.01 2.89
N GLN A 726 16.27 2.23 2.38
CA GLN A 726 16.11 3.41 3.22
C GLN A 726 14.93 3.23 4.17
N ALA A 727 15.22 3.32 5.47
CA ALA A 727 14.22 3.24 6.53
C ALA A 727 13.05 4.20 6.28
N GLY A 728 11.83 3.69 6.46
CA GLY A 728 10.60 4.46 6.34
C GLY A 728 10.13 4.78 4.92
N LEU A 729 10.90 4.45 3.87
CA LEU A 729 10.44 4.61 2.49
C LEU A 729 9.21 3.74 2.25
N SER A 730 8.09 4.35 1.88
CA SER A 730 6.84 3.67 1.58
C SER A 730 6.22 4.29 0.34
N GLY A 731 5.20 3.64 -0.21
CA GLY A 731 4.29 4.27 -1.16
C GLY A 731 2.84 4.13 -0.74
N ASN A 732 2.01 5.09 -1.14
CA ASN A 732 0.56 5.09 -0.92
C ASN A 732 0.13 4.56 0.47
N ALA A 733 0.72 5.12 1.53
CA ALA A 733 0.51 4.70 2.91
C ALA A 733 -0.88 5.14 3.45
N PHE A 734 -1.95 4.48 3.01
CA PHE A 734 -3.35 4.86 3.27
C PHE A 734 -3.93 4.43 4.63
N SER A 735 -3.40 3.38 5.25
CA SER A 735 -4.04 2.70 6.39
C SER A 735 -3.18 2.74 7.65
N PRO A 736 -2.95 3.93 8.25
CA PRO A 736 -2.29 3.98 9.56
C PRO A 736 -3.14 3.33 10.64
N THR A 737 -2.51 2.83 11.69
CA THR A 737 -3.13 2.41 12.96
C THR A 737 -2.18 2.76 14.11
N LEU A 738 -2.66 3.60 15.05
CA LEU A 738 -1.89 4.01 16.23
C LEU A 738 -2.32 3.17 17.43
N VAL A 739 -1.39 2.41 18.02
CA VAL A 739 -1.70 1.44 19.08
C VAL A 739 -0.63 1.42 20.16
N ARG A 740 -1.06 1.25 21.41
CA ARG A 740 -0.17 1.07 22.56
C ARG A 740 0.15 -0.41 22.74
N VAL A 741 1.43 -0.72 22.93
CA VAL A 741 1.96 -2.07 23.18
C VAL A 741 2.81 -2.00 24.45
N GLY A 742 2.24 -2.44 25.57
CA GLY A 742 2.90 -2.27 26.88
C GLY A 742 3.08 -0.80 27.24
N ASP A 743 4.33 -0.37 27.39
CA ASP A 743 4.76 1.01 27.67
C ASP A 743 5.09 1.82 26.40
N ARG A 744 4.98 1.22 25.21
CA ARG A 744 5.36 1.85 23.93
C ARG A 744 4.14 2.23 23.10
N LEU A 745 4.22 3.35 22.41
CA LEU A 745 3.26 3.76 21.39
C LEU A 745 3.83 3.43 20.00
N HIS A 746 3.04 2.78 19.16
CA HIS A 746 3.45 2.40 17.81
C HIS A 746 2.46 2.89 16.76
N LEU A 747 2.99 3.27 15.60
CA LEU A 747 2.23 3.49 14.38
C LEU A 747 2.53 2.36 13.39
N TYR A 748 1.49 1.66 12.95
CA TYR A 748 1.56 0.69 11.86
C TYR A 748 0.94 1.31 10.60
N HIS A 749 1.48 1.00 9.42
CA HIS A 749 0.84 1.38 8.15
C HIS A 749 1.24 0.47 7.00
N ASN A 750 0.44 0.46 5.93
CA ASN A 750 0.74 -0.26 4.71
C ASN A 750 1.88 0.40 3.90
N ASP A 751 2.35 -0.34 2.90
CA ASP A 751 3.34 0.10 1.94
C ASP A 751 3.01 -0.50 0.57
N GLU A 752 2.86 0.36 -0.44
CA GLU A 752 2.55 -0.05 -1.81
C GLU A 752 3.56 -1.00 -2.42
N SER A 753 4.83 -1.05 -1.99
CA SER A 753 5.84 -2.08 -2.38
C SER A 753 7.29 -1.63 -2.15
N SER A 754 7.54 -0.54 -1.42
CA SER A 754 8.90 -0.04 -1.18
C SER A 754 9.74 -1.00 -0.36
N HIS A 755 9.13 -1.70 0.60
CA HIS A 755 9.71 -2.76 1.41
C HIS A 755 8.86 -4.04 1.35
N GLY A 756 7.64 -4.00 0.80
CA GLY A 756 6.77 -5.16 0.66
C GLY A 756 6.34 -5.76 2.00
N GLY A 757 5.97 -4.91 2.97
CA GLY A 757 5.55 -5.33 4.31
C GLY A 757 4.83 -4.21 5.08
N VAL A 758 4.14 -4.54 6.17
CA VAL A 758 3.52 -3.55 7.08
C VAL A 758 4.61 -2.87 7.88
N HIS A 759 4.72 -1.55 7.77
CA HIS A 759 5.72 -0.77 8.51
C HIS A 759 5.32 -0.65 9.98
N ARG A 760 6.31 -0.62 10.87
CA ARG A 760 6.13 -0.30 12.29
C ARG A 760 7.09 0.82 12.70
N TRP A 761 6.51 1.90 13.22
CA TRP A 761 7.23 2.99 13.87
C TRP A 761 6.96 2.94 15.37
N ARG A 762 7.99 3.08 16.18
CA ARG A 762 7.89 3.29 17.63
C ARG A 762 8.05 4.78 17.93
N ILE A 763 7.24 5.29 18.85
CA ILE A 763 7.28 6.68 19.32
C ILE A 763 7.85 6.67 20.74
N ASP A 764 9.15 6.98 20.85
CA ASP A 764 9.86 7.00 22.13
C ASP A 764 9.65 8.32 22.85
N GLY A 765 9.55 8.27 24.19
CA GLY A 765 9.30 9.45 25.03
C GLY A 765 7.89 10.03 24.91
N TRP A 766 6.92 9.23 24.42
CA TRP A 766 5.53 9.66 24.23
C TRP A 766 4.85 10.09 25.53
N ASP A 767 5.24 9.49 26.64
CA ASP A 767 4.82 9.82 28.00
C ASP A 767 5.62 10.97 28.65
N ASP A 768 6.67 11.50 28.00
CA ASP A 768 7.52 12.62 28.48
C ASP A 768 7.17 13.97 27.84
N VAL A 769 5.98 14.12 27.25
CA VAL A 769 5.49 15.43 26.79
C VAL A 769 5.05 16.25 28.00
N ARG A 770 5.78 17.33 28.27
CA ARG A 770 5.53 18.25 29.39
C ARG A 770 4.94 19.56 28.89
N GLU A 771 4.15 20.20 29.74
CA GLU A 771 3.50 21.48 29.47
C GLU A 771 3.93 22.50 30.54
N LEU A 772 4.39 23.67 30.09
CA LEU A 772 4.47 24.88 30.89
C LEU A 772 3.30 25.78 30.50
N ARG A 773 2.72 26.50 31.47
CA ARG A 773 1.62 27.43 31.18
C ARG A 773 1.70 28.70 32.03
N GLY A 774 1.11 29.76 31.52
CA GLY A 774 0.96 31.04 32.22
C GLY A 774 -0.19 31.86 31.66
N SER A 775 -0.67 32.82 32.43
CA SER A 775 -1.74 33.75 32.01
C SER A 775 -1.39 35.18 32.39
N GLY A 776 -1.73 36.14 31.53
CA GLY A 776 -1.52 37.55 31.80
C GLY A 776 -2.07 38.47 30.71
N PRO A 777 -1.99 39.79 30.91
CA PRO A 777 -2.61 40.75 30.00
C PRO A 777 -1.85 40.88 28.68
N LEU A 778 -2.59 41.13 27.60
CA LEU A 778 -2.02 41.54 26.31
C LEU A 778 -1.14 42.79 26.48
N GLY A 779 0.07 42.76 25.90
CA GLY A 779 1.09 43.79 26.05
C GLY A 779 1.89 43.74 27.35
N GLY A 780 1.60 42.77 28.23
CA GLY A 780 2.34 42.53 29.47
C GLY A 780 3.47 41.49 29.34
N SER A 781 3.89 40.95 30.48
CA SER A 781 4.81 39.81 30.58
C SER A 781 4.08 38.61 31.18
N ILE A 782 4.14 37.46 30.52
CA ILE A 782 3.53 36.20 30.95
C ILE A 782 4.66 35.22 31.30
N GLU A 783 4.77 34.85 32.57
CA GLU A 783 5.68 33.79 33.02
C GLU A 783 5.04 32.42 32.88
N LEU A 784 5.71 31.48 32.21
CA LEU A 784 5.27 30.08 32.13
C LEU A 784 5.97 29.25 33.20
N ARG A 785 5.19 28.42 33.89
CA ARG A 785 5.66 27.52 34.94
C ARG A 785 5.15 26.10 34.74
#